data_AF-A0A1L6I6E9-F1
#
_entry.id   AF-A0A1L6I6E9-F1
#
_cell.length_a   1.000
_cell.length_b   1.000
_cell.length_c   1.000
_cell.angle_alpha   90.00
_cell.angle_beta   90.00
_cell.angle_gamma   90.00
#
_symmetry.space_group_name_H-M   'P 1'
#
loop_
_entity.id
_entity.type
_entity.pdbx_description
1 polymer ?
#
loop_
_entity_poly.entity_id
_entity_poly.type
_entity_poly.pdbx_seq_one_letter_code
_entity_poly.pdbx_strand_id
1 'polypeptide(L)'
;MADQPKKMNVVQLTFIVTVNMMGSGIIMLPANMAKVGAISLLSWLVTAIGSLAIAYGFAEAGLFNQRRGGMAAYAEDAYGRDGYFQVFLLYFLSIAIANVAVASSALGYLAAFFPILTSSPALTCAGVIGLLWLTTVANFGGPKITGRIGSVTVWGVILPVGFISVAGWFWFRGDTFAAAWNPNGLRIFDGMSSSISLTLWAFLGMESAAQNSSAVANPKRDVPLACMFGTLGAAVIYILSTAVIQGIVPNADLARSTGPFGLAFAHMFSPAVGSIVMALAAMACVGSLLGWQFTLAQTAKDAADTRMFPAIFGKANALGAPIAGMVIMGIVQSLMALSTISPSLTEQFQALVNLAVVTNVLPYIISLSALFVMMRNAGVGEAKYRLNAAVTVVALAYSIYAIYASGKDAVLGGMLVMAIGYAVYGFVASRLNVSGSRAGAIAGPAAAALAIALLVLSAFVPQPAHAQDGASGGTLQRIRQAGSIRIGYVRDARPFAYMDDAGQVAGYTATLCRKIAEQIGSGSGTAPVKVRWVELTPGDEARAVRDNEVDLLCGAADTLANRKSMSFSIPVYSGGISALMRRDAPAGLREILSGSGPSHPTWRASPAQLLSRQTISVVADSPAQRWLAGKLGELEIASTVVTVPSIQAGVQKVIDREANVFFAERSLLIAVVSRSPAARDLTILDRRFTTLPVAIAMARSADDLRLHADETLSRLFRSPEFPGLYGRWFGEPDTETRNFFRLVALPE
;
A
#
# COMPACT_ATOMS: atom_id res chain seq x y z
N MET A 1 -33.48 -45.21 -8.41
CA MET A 1 -33.21 -44.40 -7.21
C MET A 1 -32.32 -45.22 -6.30
N ALA A 2 -31.02 -44.99 -6.34
CA ALA A 2 -30.07 -45.60 -5.41
C ALA A 2 -29.72 -44.55 -4.36
N ASP A 3 -29.87 -44.96 -3.11
CA ASP A 3 -29.53 -44.29 -1.85
C ASP A 3 -28.42 -43.24 -1.98
N GLN A 4 -28.67 -41.97 -1.60
CA GLN A 4 -27.62 -40.94 -1.48
C GLN A 4 -27.21 -40.76 -0.01
N PRO A 5 -26.42 -41.65 0.60
CA PRO A 5 -25.84 -41.36 1.90
C PRO A 5 -24.57 -40.53 1.69
N LYS A 6 -24.52 -39.35 2.33
CA LYS A 6 -23.35 -38.48 2.64
C LYS A 6 -23.52 -36.98 2.25
N LYS A 7 -24.73 -36.42 2.33
CA LYS A 7 -24.96 -34.96 2.25
C LYS A 7 -24.84 -34.28 3.62
N MET A 8 -24.57 -32.97 3.64
CA MET A 8 -24.50 -32.15 4.85
C MET A 8 -25.89 -31.76 5.38
N ASN A 9 -26.03 -31.66 6.71
CA ASN A 9 -27.23 -31.13 7.36
C ASN A 9 -27.13 -29.60 7.61
N VAL A 10 -28.24 -28.97 8.02
CA VAL A 10 -28.31 -27.52 8.29
C VAL A 10 -27.29 -27.01 9.30
N VAL A 11 -26.98 -27.79 10.35
CA VAL A 11 -26.02 -27.40 11.39
C VAL A 11 -24.61 -27.39 10.82
N GLN A 12 -24.24 -28.45 10.10
CA GLN A 12 -22.94 -28.53 9.41
C GLN A 12 -22.80 -27.43 8.37
N LEU A 13 -23.87 -27.12 7.62
CA LEU A 13 -23.85 -26.05 6.62
C LEU A 13 -23.69 -24.68 7.26
N THR A 14 -24.42 -24.42 8.36
CA THR A 14 -24.30 -23.18 9.13
C THR A 14 -22.88 -23.04 9.68
N PHE A 15 -22.29 -24.11 10.21
CA PHE A 15 -20.90 -24.08 10.66
C PHE A 15 -19.91 -23.82 9.52
N ILE A 16 -20.10 -24.40 8.33
CA ILE A 16 -19.24 -24.06 7.18
C ILE A 16 -19.38 -22.58 6.80
N VAL A 17 -20.60 -22.04 6.75
CA VAL A 17 -20.82 -20.61 6.48
C VAL A 17 -20.12 -19.76 7.53
N THR A 18 -20.34 -20.05 8.82
CA THR A 18 -19.72 -19.33 9.93
C THR A 18 -18.19 -19.43 9.90
N VAL A 19 -17.62 -20.61 9.62
CA VAL A 19 -16.16 -20.80 9.50
C VAL A 19 -15.58 -20.05 8.30
N ASN A 20 -16.25 -20.10 7.16
CA ASN A 20 -15.78 -19.45 5.93
C ASN A 20 -15.76 -17.93 6.08
N MET A 21 -16.76 -17.36 6.77
CA MET A 21 -16.82 -15.93 7.10
C MET A 21 -15.84 -15.56 8.21
N MET A 22 -15.93 -16.22 9.38
CA MET A 22 -15.20 -15.82 10.58
C MET A 22 -13.72 -16.20 10.57
N GLY A 23 -13.32 -17.27 9.90
CA GLY A 23 -11.99 -17.88 10.07
C GLY A 23 -10.82 -16.91 9.88
N SER A 24 -10.56 -16.46 8.65
CA SER A 24 -9.50 -15.47 8.39
C SER A 24 -10.00 -14.02 8.45
N GLY A 25 -11.30 -13.82 8.24
CA GLY A 25 -11.93 -12.51 8.17
C GLY A 25 -11.78 -11.73 9.46
N ILE A 26 -12.30 -12.23 10.59
CA ILE A 26 -12.41 -11.43 11.82
C ILE A 26 -11.08 -11.19 12.51
N ILE A 27 -10.15 -12.13 12.42
CA ILE A 27 -9.08 -12.19 13.41
C ILE A 27 -8.04 -11.09 13.20
N MET A 28 -7.80 -10.64 11.96
CA MET A 28 -6.91 -9.48 11.68
C MET A 28 -7.61 -8.12 11.71
N LEU A 29 -8.95 -8.09 11.73
CA LEU A 29 -9.70 -6.83 11.57
C LEU A 29 -9.48 -5.82 12.69
N PRO A 30 -9.43 -6.18 13.99
CA PRO A 30 -9.19 -5.18 15.02
C PRO A 30 -7.86 -4.44 14.81
N ALA A 31 -6.81 -5.13 14.38
CA ALA A 31 -5.52 -4.50 14.08
C ALA A 31 -5.59 -3.58 12.86
N ASN A 32 -6.21 -4.03 11.76
CA ASN A 32 -6.34 -3.22 10.55
C ASN A 32 -7.27 -2.01 10.75
N MET A 33 -8.35 -2.16 11.51
CA MET A 33 -9.26 -1.07 11.85
C MET A 33 -8.63 -0.10 12.86
N ALA A 34 -7.77 -0.58 13.77
CA ALA A 34 -7.02 0.28 14.67
C ALA A 34 -6.09 1.25 13.92
N LYS A 35 -5.53 0.86 12.77
CA LYS A 35 -4.74 1.77 11.92
C LYS A 35 -5.54 3.00 11.44
N VAL A 36 -6.85 2.85 11.26
CA VAL A 36 -7.76 3.96 10.90
C VAL A 36 -8.25 4.68 12.16
N GLY A 37 -8.61 3.91 13.20
CA GLY A 37 -9.28 4.38 14.41
C GLY A 37 -10.65 3.71 14.59
N ALA A 38 -11.24 3.83 15.79
CA ALA A 38 -12.55 3.26 16.09
C ALA A 38 -13.69 3.91 15.29
N ILE A 39 -13.46 5.07 14.66
CA ILE A 39 -14.35 5.67 13.65
C ILE A 39 -14.67 4.69 12.51
N SER A 40 -13.76 3.76 12.21
CA SER A 40 -13.98 2.71 11.21
C SER A 40 -15.04 1.69 11.61
N LEU A 41 -15.47 1.64 12.88
CA LEU A 41 -16.60 0.79 13.31
C LEU A 41 -17.92 1.18 12.62
N LEU A 42 -18.05 2.42 12.13
CA LEU A 42 -19.18 2.85 11.31
C LEU A 42 -19.28 2.05 10.01
N SER A 43 -18.14 1.60 9.47
CA SER A 43 -18.09 0.71 8.30
C SER A 43 -18.82 -0.61 8.58
N TRP A 44 -18.76 -1.13 9.81
CA TRP A 44 -19.49 -2.35 10.15
C TRP A 44 -20.99 -2.19 10.06
N LEU A 45 -21.55 -1.04 10.41
CA LEU A 45 -22.99 -0.82 10.33
C LEU A 45 -23.45 -0.87 8.87
N VAL A 46 -22.72 -0.16 8.00
CA VAL A 46 -22.99 -0.15 6.55
C VAL A 46 -22.82 -1.54 5.96
N THR A 47 -21.72 -2.21 6.28
CA THR A 47 -21.40 -3.55 5.78
C THR A 47 -22.38 -4.60 6.31
N ALA A 48 -22.76 -4.58 7.59
CA ALA A 48 -23.69 -5.53 8.16
C ALA A 48 -25.08 -5.42 7.51
N ILE A 49 -25.59 -4.20 7.33
CA ILE A 49 -26.87 -3.97 6.64
C ILE A 49 -26.80 -4.47 5.19
N GLY A 50 -25.74 -4.11 4.48
CA GLY A 50 -25.51 -4.53 3.10
C GLY A 50 -25.39 -6.05 2.94
N SER A 51 -24.57 -6.70 3.77
CA SER A 51 -24.37 -8.14 3.77
C SER A 51 -25.63 -8.90 4.19
N LEU A 52 -26.42 -8.39 5.15
CA LEU A 52 -27.72 -8.99 5.47
C LEU A 52 -28.71 -8.89 4.31
N ALA A 53 -28.70 -7.78 3.56
CA ALA A 53 -29.53 -7.63 2.36
C ALA A 53 -29.11 -8.60 1.24
N ILE A 54 -27.79 -8.78 1.02
CA ILE A 54 -27.25 -9.79 0.09
C ILE A 54 -27.66 -11.20 0.55
N ALA A 55 -27.57 -11.50 1.85
CA ALA A 55 -27.89 -12.82 2.42
C ALA A 55 -29.37 -13.14 2.22
N TYR A 56 -30.22 -12.16 2.47
CA TYR A 56 -31.65 -12.25 2.23
C TYR A 56 -31.96 -12.49 0.74
N GLY A 57 -31.28 -11.78 -0.16
CA GLY A 57 -31.41 -11.99 -1.60
C GLY A 57 -31.03 -13.41 -2.04
N PHE A 58 -29.92 -13.95 -1.54
CA PHE A 58 -29.54 -15.34 -1.82
C PHE A 58 -30.48 -16.37 -1.17
N ALA A 59 -30.98 -16.07 0.03
CA ALA A 59 -31.98 -16.89 0.70
C ALA A 59 -33.27 -16.99 -0.13
N GLU A 60 -33.79 -15.87 -0.65
CA GLU A 60 -34.96 -15.87 -1.54
C GLU A 60 -34.63 -16.54 -2.89
N ALA A 61 -33.48 -16.26 -3.50
CA ALA A 61 -33.09 -16.91 -4.76
C ALA A 61 -33.02 -18.44 -4.64
N GLY A 62 -32.50 -18.96 -3.51
CA GLY A 62 -32.46 -20.40 -3.22
C GLY A 62 -33.82 -21.06 -3.03
N LEU A 63 -34.87 -20.30 -2.73
CA LEU A 63 -36.25 -20.81 -2.71
C LEU A 63 -36.80 -21.04 -4.13
N PHE A 64 -36.40 -20.21 -5.08
CA PHE A 64 -36.86 -20.26 -6.46
C PHE A 64 -36.02 -21.20 -7.34
N ASN A 65 -34.71 -21.29 -7.10
CA ASN A 65 -33.81 -22.12 -7.89
C ASN A 65 -32.96 -23.04 -7.00
N GLN A 66 -33.10 -24.34 -7.25
CA GLN A 66 -32.44 -25.44 -6.53
C GLN A 66 -31.42 -26.18 -7.41
N ARG A 67 -31.12 -25.65 -8.61
CA ARG A 67 -30.24 -26.28 -9.59
C ARG A 67 -28.79 -26.24 -9.09
N ARG A 68 -27.97 -27.17 -9.60
CA ARG A 68 -26.53 -27.21 -9.29
C ARG A 68 -25.84 -25.96 -9.84
N GLY A 69 -24.76 -25.52 -9.18
CA GLY A 69 -24.00 -24.32 -9.56
C GLY A 69 -24.33 -23.06 -8.75
N GLY A 70 -25.29 -23.11 -7.82
CA GLY A 70 -25.55 -22.05 -6.84
C GLY A 70 -25.79 -20.69 -7.50
N MET A 71 -24.92 -19.72 -7.20
CA MET A 71 -25.03 -18.36 -7.75
C MET A 71 -25.03 -18.33 -9.28
N ALA A 72 -24.19 -19.16 -9.92
CA ALA A 72 -24.13 -19.23 -11.39
C ALA A 72 -25.46 -19.73 -11.99
N ALA A 73 -26.17 -20.63 -11.28
CA ALA A 73 -27.48 -21.08 -11.70
C ALA A 73 -28.56 -20.00 -11.56
N TYR A 74 -28.44 -19.10 -10.56
CA TYR A 74 -29.34 -17.95 -10.43
C TYR A 74 -29.14 -16.99 -11.60
N ALA A 75 -27.89 -16.67 -11.94
CA ALA A 75 -27.58 -15.83 -13.08
C ALA A 75 -28.09 -16.40 -14.41
N GLU A 76 -28.08 -17.73 -14.58
CA GLU A 76 -28.60 -18.40 -15.78
C GLU A 76 -30.10 -18.12 -16.01
N ASP A 77 -30.91 -17.96 -14.96
CA ASP A 77 -32.36 -17.71 -15.09
C ASP A 77 -32.68 -16.37 -15.76
N ALA A 78 -31.79 -15.37 -15.64
CA ALA A 78 -32.00 -14.03 -16.21
C ALA A 78 -31.10 -13.75 -17.42
N TYR A 79 -29.87 -14.27 -17.40
CA TYR A 79 -28.83 -13.95 -18.38
C TYR A 79 -28.39 -15.15 -19.20
N GLY A 80 -29.02 -16.33 -19.05
CA GLY A 80 -28.67 -17.52 -19.82
C GLY A 80 -27.25 -18.04 -19.56
N ARG A 81 -26.72 -18.78 -20.54
CA ARG A 81 -25.49 -19.56 -20.41
C ARG A 81 -24.22 -18.72 -20.27
N ASP A 82 -24.19 -17.52 -20.84
CA ASP A 82 -23.12 -16.54 -20.66
C ASP A 82 -23.10 -16.00 -19.24
N GLY A 83 -24.27 -15.66 -18.68
CA GLY A 83 -24.39 -15.26 -17.28
C GLY A 83 -23.89 -16.34 -16.31
N TYR A 84 -24.27 -17.61 -16.55
CA TYR A 84 -23.75 -18.74 -15.77
C TYR A 84 -22.22 -18.78 -15.79
N PHE A 85 -21.63 -18.73 -16.99
CA PHE A 85 -20.18 -18.88 -17.14
C PHE A 85 -19.42 -17.73 -16.49
N GLN A 86 -19.88 -16.48 -16.64
CA GLN A 86 -19.24 -15.32 -16.01
C GLN A 86 -19.25 -15.42 -14.49
N VAL A 87 -20.43 -15.69 -13.90
CA VAL A 87 -20.57 -15.81 -12.45
C VAL A 87 -19.74 -16.96 -11.92
N PHE A 88 -19.78 -18.11 -12.59
CA PHE A 88 -18.94 -19.26 -12.26
C PHE A 88 -17.45 -18.90 -12.27
N LEU A 89 -16.94 -18.33 -13.37
CA LEU A 89 -15.52 -18.10 -13.55
C LEU A 89 -14.98 -17.05 -12.58
N LEU A 90 -15.69 -15.93 -12.43
CA LEU A 90 -15.32 -14.87 -11.51
C LEU A 90 -15.29 -15.38 -10.06
N TYR A 91 -16.33 -16.12 -9.65
CA TYR A 91 -16.40 -16.71 -8.33
C TYR A 91 -15.31 -17.77 -8.10
N PHE A 92 -15.07 -18.63 -9.09
CA PHE A 92 -14.05 -19.67 -9.04
C PHE A 92 -12.63 -19.08 -8.87
N LEU A 93 -12.30 -18.03 -9.62
CA LEU A 93 -11.02 -17.34 -9.51
C LEU A 93 -10.91 -16.57 -8.19
N SER A 94 -11.99 -15.92 -7.74
CA SER A 94 -12.08 -15.27 -6.44
C SER A 94 -11.69 -16.22 -5.30
N ILE A 95 -12.29 -17.42 -5.25
CA ILE A 95 -11.97 -18.40 -4.19
C ILE A 95 -10.49 -18.85 -4.28
N ALA A 96 -9.97 -19.05 -5.49
CA ALA A 96 -8.57 -19.44 -5.67
C ALA A 96 -7.61 -18.40 -5.06
N ILE A 97 -7.88 -17.11 -5.31
CA ILE A 97 -7.14 -15.97 -4.73
C ILE A 97 -7.34 -15.91 -3.21
N ALA A 98 -8.59 -16.00 -2.76
CA ALA A 98 -8.97 -15.90 -1.36
C ALA A 98 -8.26 -16.96 -0.50
N ASN A 99 -8.16 -18.18 -0.99
CA ASN A 99 -7.46 -19.27 -0.32
C ASN A 99 -5.99 -18.97 -0.04
N VAL A 100 -5.28 -18.30 -0.97
CA VAL A 100 -3.89 -17.89 -0.73
C VAL A 100 -3.84 -16.86 0.40
N ALA A 101 -4.76 -15.89 0.43
CA ALA A 101 -4.85 -14.90 1.51
C ALA A 101 -5.18 -15.54 2.87
N VAL A 102 -6.11 -16.49 2.91
CA VAL A 102 -6.46 -17.24 4.13
C VAL A 102 -5.27 -18.06 4.62
N ALA A 103 -4.54 -18.72 3.72
CA ALA A 103 -3.33 -19.47 4.06
C ALA A 103 -2.22 -18.57 4.61
N SER A 104 -2.00 -17.38 4.04
CA SER A 104 -1.08 -16.38 4.57
C SER A 104 -1.47 -15.90 5.97
N SER A 105 -2.78 -15.72 6.22
CA SER A 105 -3.28 -15.37 7.56
C SER A 105 -3.01 -16.48 8.57
N ALA A 106 -3.31 -17.73 8.22
CA ALA A 106 -3.04 -18.89 9.07
C ALA A 106 -1.55 -18.99 9.42
N LEU A 107 -0.66 -18.78 8.44
CA LEU A 107 0.78 -18.78 8.66
C LEU A 107 1.22 -17.65 9.60
N GLY A 108 0.62 -16.46 9.49
CA GLY A 108 0.87 -15.34 10.40
C GLY A 108 0.58 -15.67 11.88
N TYR A 109 -0.49 -16.40 12.16
CA TYR A 109 -0.78 -16.88 13.53
C TYR A 109 0.21 -17.95 13.99
N LEU A 110 0.59 -18.87 13.11
CA LEU A 110 1.58 -19.91 13.42
C LEU A 110 2.98 -19.32 13.67
N ALA A 111 3.29 -18.16 13.07
CA ALA A 111 4.55 -17.46 13.27
C ALA A 111 4.78 -17.01 14.72
N ALA A 112 3.71 -16.82 15.51
CA ALA A 112 3.82 -16.53 16.94
C ALA A 112 4.48 -17.68 17.73
N PHE A 113 4.38 -18.92 17.24
CA PHE A 113 4.98 -20.11 17.84
C PHE A 113 6.24 -20.56 17.10
N PHE A 114 6.27 -20.36 15.79
CA PHE A 114 7.36 -20.75 14.91
C PHE A 114 7.87 -19.54 14.09
N PRO A 115 8.61 -18.60 14.69
CA PRO A 115 9.07 -17.38 14.01
C PRO A 115 9.93 -17.65 12.75
N ILE A 116 10.52 -18.84 12.66
CA ILE A 116 11.28 -19.27 11.49
C ILE A 116 10.44 -19.25 10.20
N LEU A 117 9.13 -19.49 10.30
CA LEU A 117 8.22 -19.53 9.15
C LEU A 117 8.13 -18.18 8.43
N THR A 118 8.41 -17.07 9.11
CA THR A 118 8.34 -15.71 8.55
C THR A 118 9.70 -15.02 8.53
N SER A 119 10.79 -15.77 8.76
CA SER A 119 12.15 -15.21 8.81
C SER A 119 12.71 -14.87 7.42
N SER A 120 12.14 -15.44 6.35
CA SER A 120 12.43 -15.04 4.97
C SER A 120 11.18 -15.11 4.10
N PRO A 121 11.09 -14.30 3.02
CA PRO A 121 9.98 -14.37 2.07
C PRO A 121 9.84 -15.77 1.43
N ALA A 122 10.96 -16.48 1.22
CA ALA A 122 10.96 -17.84 0.69
C ALA A 122 10.35 -18.85 1.67
N LEU A 123 10.70 -18.77 2.96
CA LEU A 123 10.10 -19.64 4.00
C LEU A 123 8.62 -19.32 4.20
N THR A 124 8.25 -18.04 4.11
CA THR A 124 6.86 -17.60 4.17
C THR A 124 6.06 -18.23 3.03
N CYS A 125 6.56 -18.12 1.79
CA CYS A 125 5.94 -18.74 0.63
C CYS A 125 5.85 -20.27 0.76
N ALA A 126 6.90 -20.93 1.21
CA ALA A 126 6.91 -22.37 1.42
C ALA A 126 5.88 -22.80 2.49
N GLY A 127 5.73 -22.03 3.57
CA GLY A 127 4.73 -22.25 4.61
C GLY A 127 3.30 -22.10 4.08
N VAL A 128 3.03 -21.07 3.29
CA VAL A 128 1.72 -20.87 2.63
C VAL A 128 1.38 -22.04 1.71
N ILE A 129 2.33 -22.44 0.86
CA ILE A 129 2.18 -23.60 -0.04
C ILE A 129 1.95 -24.88 0.77
N GLY A 130 2.70 -25.08 1.85
CA GLY A 130 2.54 -26.22 2.76
C GLY A 130 1.13 -26.30 3.36
N LEU A 131 0.58 -25.18 3.82
CA LEU A 131 -0.78 -25.10 4.35
C LEU A 131 -1.86 -25.34 3.27
N LEU A 132 -1.65 -24.80 2.06
CA LEU A 132 -2.53 -25.05 0.92
C LEU A 132 -2.60 -26.54 0.58
N TRP A 133 -1.46 -27.22 0.49
CA TRP A 133 -1.43 -28.66 0.21
C TRP A 133 -1.95 -29.50 1.37
N LEU A 134 -1.64 -29.13 2.62
CA LEU A 134 -2.16 -29.80 3.80
C LEU A 134 -3.70 -29.83 3.81
N THR A 135 -4.32 -28.67 3.58
CA THR A 135 -5.79 -28.55 3.54
C THR A 135 -6.40 -29.15 2.27
N THR A 136 -5.68 -29.12 1.14
CA THR A 136 -6.10 -29.79 -0.10
C THR A 136 -6.17 -31.31 0.08
N VAL A 137 -5.13 -31.92 0.66
CA VAL A 137 -5.09 -33.37 0.93
C VAL A 137 -6.14 -33.77 1.96
N ALA A 138 -6.34 -32.95 3.00
CA ALA A 138 -7.41 -33.19 3.98
C ALA A 138 -8.82 -33.24 3.36
N ASN A 139 -9.03 -32.53 2.24
CA ASN A 139 -10.29 -32.56 1.50
C ASN A 139 -10.49 -33.79 0.60
N PHE A 140 -9.48 -34.64 0.39
CA PHE A 140 -9.64 -35.88 -0.41
C PHE A 140 -10.63 -36.87 0.21
N GLY A 141 -10.88 -36.74 1.52
CA GLY A 141 -11.90 -37.50 2.26
C GLY A 141 -13.35 -37.15 1.92
N GLY A 142 -13.59 -36.10 1.14
CA GLY A 142 -14.92 -35.70 0.66
C GLY A 142 -15.77 -34.90 1.68
N PRO A 143 -16.99 -34.49 1.27
CA PRO A 143 -17.80 -33.48 1.96
C PRO A 143 -18.06 -33.77 3.45
N LYS A 144 -18.28 -35.04 3.81
CA LYS A 144 -18.61 -35.43 5.20
C LYS A 144 -17.44 -35.25 6.15
N ILE A 145 -16.22 -35.55 5.71
CA ILE A 145 -15.00 -35.39 6.52
C ILE A 145 -14.69 -33.91 6.65
N THR A 146 -14.75 -33.17 5.55
CA THR A 146 -14.62 -31.70 5.52
C THR A 146 -15.56 -31.05 6.52
N GLY A 147 -16.86 -31.39 6.49
CA GLY A 147 -17.85 -30.83 7.42
C GLY A 147 -17.58 -31.18 8.89
N ARG A 148 -17.03 -32.37 9.19
CA ARG A 148 -16.64 -32.75 10.57
C ARG A 148 -15.43 -31.95 11.06
N ILE A 149 -14.40 -31.80 10.24
CA ILE A 149 -13.22 -30.99 10.59
C ILE A 149 -13.63 -29.52 10.79
N GLY A 150 -14.48 -29.00 9.89
CA GLY A 150 -15.08 -27.67 10.02
C GLY A 150 -15.83 -27.47 11.34
N SER A 151 -16.64 -28.45 11.75
CA SER A 151 -17.41 -28.36 13.02
C SER A 151 -16.56 -28.32 14.29
N VAL A 152 -15.30 -28.77 14.22
CA VAL A 152 -14.34 -28.68 15.34
C VAL A 152 -13.56 -27.38 15.27
N THR A 153 -13.00 -27.07 14.10
CA THR A 153 -12.14 -25.89 13.90
C THR A 153 -12.87 -24.56 14.10
N VAL A 154 -14.20 -24.52 13.89
CA VAL A 154 -15.03 -23.33 14.16
C VAL A 154 -14.95 -22.84 15.60
N TRP A 155 -14.79 -23.75 16.57
CA TRP A 155 -14.72 -23.38 17.98
C TRP A 155 -13.46 -22.59 18.31
N GLY A 156 -12.41 -22.71 17.48
CA GLY A 156 -11.21 -21.90 17.57
C GLY A 156 -11.48 -20.40 17.43
N VAL A 157 -12.55 -20.01 16.72
CA VAL A 157 -12.97 -18.60 16.60
C VAL A 157 -14.20 -18.27 17.44
N ILE A 158 -15.17 -19.18 17.55
CA ILE A 158 -16.39 -18.91 18.34
C ILE A 158 -16.06 -18.68 19.82
N LEU A 159 -15.16 -19.48 20.43
CA LEU A 159 -14.87 -19.34 21.86
C LEU A 159 -14.20 -18.00 22.18
N PRO A 160 -13.07 -17.60 21.56
CA PRO A 160 -12.41 -16.35 21.93
C PRO A 160 -13.24 -15.12 21.56
N VAL A 161 -13.83 -15.12 20.36
CA VAL A 161 -14.58 -13.95 19.87
C VAL A 161 -15.91 -13.81 20.60
N GLY A 162 -16.61 -14.92 20.87
CA GLY A 162 -17.83 -14.93 21.68
C GLY A 162 -17.57 -14.50 23.12
N PHE A 163 -16.48 -14.97 23.73
CA PHE A 163 -16.07 -14.55 25.07
C PHE A 163 -15.82 -13.04 25.14
N ILE A 164 -15.03 -12.48 24.23
CA ILE A 164 -14.78 -11.03 24.20
C ILE A 164 -16.09 -10.25 23.98
N SER A 165 -16.98 -10.72 23.10
CA SER A 165 -18.22 -10.03 22.78
C SER A 165 -19.19 -9.90 23.97
N VAL A 166 -19.14 -10.86 24.91
CA VAL A 166 -20.03 -10.93 26.08
C VAL A 166 -19.34 -10.48 27.36
N ALA A 167 -18.17 -11.04 27.67
CA ALA A 167 -17.45 -10.79 28.92
C ALA A 167 -16.32 -9.76 28.79
N GLY A 168 -15.88 -9.41 27.57
CA GLY A 168 -14.81 -8.43 27.40
C GLY A 168 -15.16 -7.03 27.94
N TRP A 169 -16.45 -6.71 28.06
CA TRP A 169 -16.94 -5.46 28.65
C TRP A 169 -16.47 -5.21 30.09
N PHE A 170 -16.15 -6.26 30.87
CA PHE A 170 -15.59 -6.09 32.22
C PHE A 170 -14.20 -5.43 32.24
N TRP A 171 -13.47 -5.48 31.11
CA TRP A 171 -12.15 -4.85 30.94
C TRP A 171 -12.20 -3.60 30.04
N PHE A 172 -13.38 -3.28 29.49
CA PHE A 172 -13.55 -2.15 28.60
C PHE A 172 -13.40 -0.83 29.35
N ARG A 173 -12.62 0.10 28.79
CA ARG A 173 -12.46 1.46 29.31
C ARG A 173 -12.87 2.49 28.26
N GLY A 174 -13.81 3.36 28.66
CA GLY A 174 -14.32 4.44 27.81
C GLY A 174 -13.22 5.40 27.35
N ASP A 175 -12.27 5.72 28.22
CA ASP A 175 -11.16 6.63 27.88
C ASP A 175 -10.23 6.05 26.82
N THR A 176 -9.91 4.75 26.90
CA THR A 176 -9.12 4.03 25.90
C THR A 176 -9.82 4.07 24.54
N PHE A 177 -11.12 3.78 24.53
CA PHE A 177 -11.93 3.79 23.32
C PHE A 177 -12.05 5.20 22.71
N ALA A 178 -12.27 6.22 23.56
CA ALA A 178 -12.36 7.61 23.13
C ALA A 178 -11.04 8.11 22.51
N ALA A 179 -9.90 7.78 23.12
CA ALA A 179 -8.59 8.08 22.57
C ALA A 179 -8.34 7.35 21.23
N ALA A 180 -8.90 6.16 21.06
CA ALA A 180 -8.82 5.38 19.84
C ALA A 180 -9.81 5.83 18.74
N TRP A 181 -10.73 6.77 19.01
CA TRP A 181 -11.83 7.10 18.11
C TRP A 181 -11.37 7.59 16.74
N ASN A 182 -10.58 8.66 16.70
CA ASN A 182 -10.11 9.24 15.45
C ASN A 182 -8.65 9.75 15.57
N PRO A 183 -7.67 8.84 15.75
CA PRO A 183 -6.27 9.21 15.97
C PRO A 183 -5.66 9.94 14.76
N ASN A 184 -6.21 9.75 13.57
CA ASN A 184 -5.71 10.33 12.32
C ASN A 184 -6.48 11.61 11.89
N GLY A 185 -7.44 12.09 12.68
CA GLY A 185 -8.19 13.31 12.36
C GLY A 185 -9.02 13.24 11.07
N LEU A 186 -9.47 12.05 10.66
CA LEU A 186 -10.20 11.81 9.42
C LEU A 186 -11.63 12.37 9.49
N ARG A 187 -12.19 12.73 8.32
CA ARG A 187 -13.63 13.01 8.22
C ARG A 187 -14.42 11.72 8.40
N ILE A 188 -15.65 11.82 8.89
CA ILE A 188 -16.52 10.66 9.15
C ILE A 188 -16.69 9.78 7.91
N PHE A 189 -16.95 10.41 6.75
CA PHE A 189 -17.10 9.67 5.49
C PHE A 189 -15.83 8.91 5.09
N ASP A 190 -14.66 9.55 5.23
CA ASP A 190 -13.37 8.94 4.86
C ASP A 190 -13.04 7.77 5.79
N GLY A 191 -13.21 7.95 7.10
CA GLY A 191 -13.03 6.88 8.08
C GLY A 191 -14.00 5.71 7.87
N MET A 192 -15.28 5.99 7.63
CA MET A 192 -16.30 4.97 7.33
C MET A 192 -16.06 4.25 6.00
N SER A 193 -15.57 4.94 4.96
CA SER A 193 -15.35 4.31 3.65
C SER A 193 -14.06 3.47 3.61
N SER A 194 -13.08 3.80 4.46
CA SER A 194 -11.73 3.22 4.45
C SER A 194 -11.66 1.73 4.83
N SER A 195 -12.63 1.20 5.58
CA SER A 195 -12.61 -0.20 6.04
C SER A 195 -13.66 -1.09 5.37
N ILE A 196 -14.43 -0.58 4.41
CA ILE A 196 -15.54 -1.32 3.79
C ILE A 196 -15.08 -2.57 3.03
N SER A 197 -13.96 -2.48 2.30
CA SER A 197 -13.39 -3.65 1.60
C SER A 197 -13.01 -4.75 2.60
N LEU A 198 -12.42 -4.36 3.74
CA LEU A 198 -12.00 -5.29 4.79
C LEU A 198 -13.19 -5.86 5.59
N THR A 199 -14.17 -5.04 5.93
CA THR A 199 -15.38 -5.52 6.61
C THR A 199 -16.20 -6.40 5.68
N LEU A 200 -16.28 -6.09 4.38
CA LEU A 200 -16.95 -6.98 3.41
C LEU A 200 -16.20 -8.29 3.24
N TRP A 201 -14.86 -8.26 3.17
CA TRP A 201 -14.05 -9.47 3.18
C TRP A 201 -14.43 -10.40 4.34
N ALA A 202 -14.69 -9.85 5.53
CA ALA A 202 -15.13 -10.62 6.69
C ALA A 202 -16.50 -11.30 6.50
N PHE A 203 -17.36 -10.74 5.65
CA PHE A 203 -18.66 -11.33 5.34
C PHE A 203 -18.65 -12.26 4.13
N LEU A 204 -17.56 -12.32 3.35
CA LEU A 204 -17.47 -13.30 2.27
C LEU A 204 -17.49 -14.70 2.88
N GLY A 205 -18.38 -15.55 2.39
CA GLY A 205 -18.69 -16.86 2.96
C GLY A 205 -20.18 -17.08 3.18
N MET A 206 -20.98 -16.01 3.29
CA MET A 206 -22.44 -16.05 3.37
C MET A 206 -23.10 -16.80 2.19
N GLU A 207 -22.54 -16.68 1.00
CA GLU A 207 -22.91 -17.36 -0.23
C GLU A 207 -22.58 -18.87 -0.21
N SER A 208 -21.69 -19.31 0.69
CA SER A 208 -21.24 -20.72 0.74
C SER A 208 -22.41 -21.69 0.90
N ALA A 209 -23.50 -21.27 1.55
CA ALA A 209 -24.72 -22.06 1.64
C ALA A 209 -25.38 -22.26 0.27
N ALA A 210 -25.58 -21.17 -0.49
CA ALA A 210 -26.18 -21.21 -1.81
C ALA A 210 -25.30 -21.97 -2.82
N GLN A 211 -24.00 -21.73 -2.76
CA GLN A 211 -23.03 -22.35 -3.65
C GLN A 211 -22.92 -23.86 -3.45
N ASN A 212 -22.90 -24.32 -2.19
CA ASN A 212 -22.79 -25.74 -1.88
C ASN A 212 -24.15 -26.44 -1.81
N SER A 213 -25.22 -25.84 -2.33
CA SER A 213 -26.59 -26.40 -2.30
C SER A 213 -26.69 -27.82 -2.86
N SER A 214 -25.86 -28.19 -3.83
CA SER A 214 -25.78 -29.55 -4.40
C SER A 214 -25.31 -30.62 -3.40
N ALA A 215 -24.58 -30.22 -2.37
CA ALA A 215 -24.05 -31.07 -1.29
C ALA A 215 -24.91 -31.09 -0.02
N VAL A 216 -26.06 -30.38 -0.01
CA VAL A 216 -26.94 -30.23 1.15
C VAL A 216 -28.14 -31.18 1.09
N ALA A 217 -28.56 -31.67 2.25
CA ALA A 217 -29.67 -32.63 2.38
C ALA A 217 -31.03 -32.02 1.97
N ASN A 218 -31.40 -30.85 2.52
CA ASN A 218 -32.62 -30.13 2.15
C ASN A 218 -32.32 -28.68 1.72
N PRO A 219 -31.95 -28.45 0.46
CA PRO A 219 -31.53 -27.12 0.00
C PRO A 219 -32.61 -26.04 0.16
N LYS A 220 -33.90 -26.37 -0.02
CA LYS A 220 -35.01 -25.42 0.08
C LYS A 220 -35.19 -24.82 1.47
N ARG A 221 -34.91 -25.60 2.52
CA ARG A 221 -35.00 -25.15 3.91
C ARG A 221 -33.66 -24.69 4.45
N ASP A 222 -32.62 -25.51 4.24
CA ASP A 222 -31.38 -25.39 5.00
C ASP A 222 -30.51 -24.23 4.47
N VAL A 223 -30.53 -23.96 3.16
CA VAL A 223 -29.73 -22.88 2.56
C VAL A 223 -30.19 -21.48 3.02
N PRO A 224 -31.48 -21.10 2.94
CA PRO A 224 -31.95 -19.82 3.45
C PRO A 224 -31.63 -19.60 4.93
N LEU A 225 -31.85 -20.63 5.76
CA LEU A 225 -31.62 -20.54 7.20
C LEU A 225 -30.12 -20.40 7.53
N ALA A 226 -29.26 -21.21 6.90
CA ALA A 226 -27.82 -21.13 7.12
C ALA A 226 -27.24 -19.78 6.67
N CYS A 227 -27.70 -19.25 5.53
CA CYS A 227 -27.27 -17.95 5.02
C CYS A 227 -27.65 -16.81 5.98
N MET A 228 -28.91 -16.75 6.42
CA MET A 228 -29.39 -15.69 7.30
C MET A 228 -28.82 -15.77 8.73
N PHE A 229 -28.87 -16.95 9.36
CA PHE A 229 -28.37 -17.10 10.73
C PHE A 229 -26.85 -16.97 10.80
N GLY A 230 -26.12 -17.52 9.81
CA GLY A 230 -24.68 -17.35 9.71
C GLY A 230 -24.29 -15.88 9.59
N THR A 231 -24.96 -15.14 8.70
CA THR A 231 -24.67 -13.72 8.46
C THR A 231 -25.01 -12.84 9.65
N LEU A 232 -26.20 -13.02 10.25
CA LEU A 232 -26.62 -12.24 11.41
C LEU A 232 -25.73 -12.52 12.63
N GLY A 233 -25.41 -13.79 12.88
CA GLY A 233 -24.52 -14.19 13.97
C GLY A 233 -23.12 -13.59 13.80
N ALA A 234 -22.56 -13.65 12.59
CA ALA A 234 -21.27 -13.04 12.27
C ALA A 234 -21.31 -11.52 12.48
N ALA A 235 -22.33 -10.82 11.98
CA ALA A 235 -22.44 -9.36 12.10
C ALA A 235 -22.42 -8.88 13.56
N VAL A 236 -23.24 -9.50 14.41
CA VAL A 236 -23.31 -9.14 15.84
C VAL A 236 -21.96 -9.36 16.51
N ILE A 237 -21.35 -10.53 16.28
CA ILE A 237 -20.08 -10.88 16.89
C ILE A 237 -18.95 -9.98 16.39
N TYR A 238 -18.92 -9.63 15.11
CA TYR A 238 -17.87 -8.77 14.54
C TYR A 238 -17.90 -7.36 15.12
N ILE A 239 -19.09 -6.75 15.18
CA ILE A 239 -19.26 -5.40 15.73
C ILE A 239 -18.87 -5.38 17.21
N LEU A 240 -19.41 -6.31 18.00
CA LEU A 240 -19.15 -6.36 19.44
C LEU A 240 -17.67 -6.63 19.74
N SER A 241 -17.09 -7.65 19.11
CA SER A 241 -15.71 -8.03 19.41
C SER A 241 -14.70 -6.96 19.04
N THR A 242 -14.85 -6.33 17.87
CA THR A 242 -13.92 -5.27 17.44
C THR A 242 -14.06 -4.01 18.32
N ALA A 243 -15.28 -3.60 18.64
CA ALA A 243 -15.54 -2.46 19.51
C ALA A 243 -14.96 -2.68 20.93
N VAL A 244 -15.19 -3.86 21.51
CA VAL A 244 -14.70 -4.21 22.84
C VAL A 244 -13.17 -4.23 22.88
N ILE A 245 -12.51 -4.84 21.89
CA ILE A 245 -11.04 -4.89 21.83
C ILE A 245 -10.43 -3.48 21.78
N GLN A 246 -11.03 -2.56 21.02
CA GLN A 246 -10.55 -1.16 20.92
C GLN A 246 -10.69 -0.37 22.23
N GLY A 247 -11.54 -0.82 23.17
CA GLY A 247 -11.60 -0.24 24.52
C GLY A 247 -10.77 -0.99 25.57
N ILE A 248 -10.19 -2.15 25.24
CA ILE A 248 -9.30 -2.92 26.12
C ILE A 248 -7.84 -2.59 25.84
N VAL A 249 -7.45 -2.57 24.56
CA VAL A 249 -6.05 -2.44 24.12
C VAL A 249 -5.80 -1.04 23.58
N PRO A 250 -4.71 -0.35 23.98
CA PRO A 250 -4.31 0.92 23.38
C PRO A 250 -4.18 0.83 21.86
N ASN A 251 -4.71 1.83 21.14
CA ASN A 251 -4.82 1.81 19.68
C ASN A 251 -3.47 1.59 18.96
N ALA A 252 -2.39 2.23 19.44
CA ALA A 252 -1.06 2.10 18.85
C ALA A 252 -0.48 0.67 18.93
N ASP A 253 -0.80 -0.07 19.99
CA ASP A 253 -0.37 -1.46 20.15
C ASP A 253 -1.23 -2.39 19.33
N LEU A 254 -2.54 -2.14 19.32
CA LEU A 254 -3.49 -2.88 18.51
C LEU A 254 -3.18 -2.77 17.01
N ALA A 255 -2.86 -1.57 16.52
CA ALA A 255 -2.53 -1.30 15.11
C ALA A 255 -1.25 -2.00 14.62
N ARG A 256 -0.30 -2.30 15.53
CA ARG A 256 0.96 -3.00 15.24
C ARG A 256 0.86 -4.53 15.42
N SER A 257 -0.25 -5.03 15.94
CA SER A 257 -0.40 -6.44 16.27
C SER A 257 -0.64 -7.30 15.04
N THR A 258 0.08 -8.43 14.95
CA THR A 258 -0.18 -9.51 13.98
C THR A 258 -1.24 -10.51 14.50
N GLY A 259 -1.73 -10.32 15.73
CA GLY A 259 -2.67 -11.21 16.39
C GLY A 259 -3.48 -10.48 17.47
N PRO A 260 -4.43 -9.61 17.07
CA PRO A 260 -5.07 -8.69 17.99
C PRO A 260 -5.94 -9.37 19.06
N PHE A 261 -6.55 -10.52 18.75
CA PHE A 261 -7.27 -11.31 19.76
C PHE A 261 -6.32 -11.88 20.81
N GLY A 262 -5.18 -12.45 20.40
CA GLY A 262 -4.15 -12.90 21.34
C GLY A 262 -3.66 -11.78 22.24
N LEU A 263 -3.42 -10.59 21.67
CA LEU A 263 -3.03 -9.40 22.41
C LEU A 263 -4.11 -8.96 23.42
N ALA A 264 -5.38 -8.90 23.01
CA ALA A 264 -6.48 -8.52 23.90
C ALA A 264 -6.60 -9.47 25.10
N PHE A 265 -6.53 -10.79 24.88
CA PHE A 265 -6.56 -11.77 25.96
C PHE A 265 -5.31 -11.73 26.85
N ALA A 266 -4.16 -11.35 26.30
CA ALA A 266 -2.95 -11.12 27.08
C ALA A 266 -3.11 -9.93 28.03
N HIS A 267 -3.76 -8.85 27.59
CA HIS A 267 -4.09 -7.69 28.42
C HIS A 267 -5.15 -7.99 29.48
N MET A 268 -6.13 -8.83 29.17
CA MET A 268 -7.21 -9.17 30.11
C MET A 268 -6.76 -10.13 31.22
N PHE A 269 -5.90 -11.09 30.88
CA PHE A 269 -5.52 -12.18 31.79
C PHE A 269 -4.00 -12.34 31.92
N SER A 270 -3.36 -12.91 30.89
CA SER A 270 -1.92 -13.16 30.88
C SER A 270 -1.40 -13.51 29.49
N PRO A 271 -0.09 -13.36 29.21
CA PRO A 271 0.50 -13.73 27.93
C PRO A 271 0.22 -15.19 27.51
N ALA A 272 0.16 -16.12 28.48
CA ALA A 272 -0.13 -17.52 28.21
C ALA A 272 -1.55 -17.73 27.64
N VAL A 273 -2.56 -17.02 28.18
CA VAL A 273 -3.92 -17.04 27.63
C VAL A 273 -3.95 -16.45 26.23
N GLY A 274 -3.19 -15.37 26.00
CA GLY A 274 -2.99 -14.79 24.67
C GLY A 274 -2.46 -15.81 23.67
N SER A 275 -1.44 -16.59 24.03
CA SER A 275 -0.92 -17.68 23.19
C SER A 275 -1.97 -18.75 22.91
N ILE A 276 -2.77 -19.19 23.90
CA ILE A 276 -3.84 -20.17 23.67
C ILE A 276 -4.82 -19.65 22.61
N VAL A 277 -5.23 -18.38 22.72
CA VAL A 277 -6.14 -17.77 21.74
C VAL A 277 -5.51 -17.66 20.34
N MET A 278 -4.20 -17.39 20.24
CA MET A 278 -3.49 -17.43 18.96
C MET A 278 -3.47 -18.83 18.33
N ALA A 279 -3.33 -19.89 19.12
CA ALA A 279 -3.40 -21.27 18.62
C ALA A 279 -4.82 -21.63 18.13
N LEU A 280 -5.85 -21.20 18.86
CA LEU A 280 -7.25 -21.36 18.47
C LEU A 280 -7.57 -20.58 17.19
N ALA A 281 -7.03 -19.37 17.03
CA ALA A 281 -7.13 -18.57 15.81
C ALA A 281 -6.46 -19.27 14.61
N ALA A 282 -5.25 -19.81 14.79
CA ALA A 282 -4.57 -20.58 13.74
C ALA A 282 -5.41 -21.80 13.31
N MET A 283 -5.99 -22.52 14.27
CA MET A 283 -6.88 -23.65 14.01
C MET A 283 -8.13 -23.24 13.21
N ALA A 284 -8.76 -22.11 13.55
CA ALA A 284 -9.92 -21.60 12.83
C ALA A 284 -9.58 -21.16 11.40
N CYS A 285 -8.44 -20.50 11.19
CA CYS A 285 -7.95 -20.14 9.85
C CYS A 285 -7.69 -21.37 8.97
N VAL A 286 -7.07 -22.42 9.52
CA VAL A 286 -6.86 -23.69 8.80
C VAL A 286 -8.20 -24.37 8.47
N GLY A 287 -9.16 -24.34 9.41
CA GLY A 287 -10.52 -24.83 9.18
C GLY A 287 -11.25 -24.08 8.05
N SER A 288 -11.10 -22.76 8.01
CA SER A 288 -11.64 -21.90 6.95
C SER A 288 -10.99 -22.18 5.60
N LEU A 289 -9.67 -22.31 5.55
CA LEU A 289 -8.96 -22.70 4.34
C LEU A 289 -9.46 -24.04 3.81
N LEU A 290 -9.70 -25.01 4.70
CA LEU A 290 -10.24 -26.31 4.34
C LEU A 290 -11.67 -26.20 3.77
N GLY A 291 -12.53 -25.36 4.35
CA GLY A 291 -13.90 -25.10 3.85
C GLY A 291 -13.93 -24.39 2.49
N TRP A 292 -13.02 -23.43 2.27
CA TRP A 292 -12.90 -22.73 1.00
C TRP A 292 -12.27 -23.59 -0.10
N GLN A 293 -11.28 -24.43 0.21
CA GLN A 293 -10.74 -25.43 -0.72
C GLN A 293 -11.82 -26.43 -1.18
N PHE A 294 -12.70 -26.83 -0.26
CA PHE A 294 -13.86 -27.65 -0.61
C PHE A 294 -14.83 -26.92 -1.55
N THR A 295 -15.17 -25.66 -1.23
CA THR A 295 -16.09 -24.85 -2.05
C THR A 295 -15.53 -24.57 -3.45
N LEU A 296 -14.21 -24.35 -3.56
CA LEU A 296 -13.50 -24.20 -4.84
C LEU A 296 -13.66 -25.44 -5.72
N ALA A 297 -13.41 -26.61 -5.13
CA ALA A 297 -13.49 -27.89 -5.82
C ALA A 297 -14.93 -28.22 -6.27
N GLN A 298 -15.92 -27.96 -5.42
CA GLN A 298 -17.33 -28.16 -5.74
C GLN A 298 -17.83 -27.22 -6.83
N THR A 299 -17.40 -25.96 -6.80
CA THR A 299 -17.72 -24.97 -7.85
C THR A 299 -17.21 -25.43 -9.21
N ALA A 300 -15.96 -25.90 -9.29
CA ALA A 300 -15.40 -26.45 -10.52
C ALA A 300 -16.13 -27.72 -10.98
N LYS A 301 -16.49 -28.60 -10.03
CA LYS A 301 -17.18 -29.84 -10.30
C LYS A 301 -18.58 -29.58 -10.88
N ASP A 302 -19.36 -28.69 -10.27
CA ASP A 302 -20.70 -28.35 -10.72
C ASP A 302 -20.68 -27.72 -12.13
N ALA A 303 -19.69 -26.86 -12.43
CA ALA A 303 -19.51 -26.31 -13.77
C ALA A 303 -19.04 -27.36 -14.81
N ALA A 304 -18.24 -28.34 -14.41
CA ALA A 304 -17.85 -29.45 -15.28
C ALA A 304 -19.02 -30.38 -15.58
N ASP A 305 -19.84 -30.68 -14.57
CA ASP A 305 -21.07 -31.47 -14.72
C ASP A 305 -22.07 -30.81 -15.69
N THR A 306 -22.11 -29.47 -15.74
CA THR A 306 -22.94 -28.69 -16.68
C THR A 306 -22.27 -28.45 -18.04
N ARG A 307 -21.10 -29.08 -18.30
CA ARG A 307 -20.29 -28.94 -19.53
C ARG A 307 -19.75 -27.52 -19.79
N MET A 308 -19.80 -26.65 -18.80
CA MET A 308 -19.24 -25.29 -18.85
C MET A 308 -17.75 -25.25 -18.51
N PHE A 309 -17.21 -26.36 -17.99
CA PHE A 309 -15.82 -26.48 -17.58
C PHE A 309 -15.23 -27.84 -17.99
N PRO A 310 -13.90 -28.01 -18.08
CA PRO A 310 -13.30 -29.26 -18.53
C PRO A 310 -13.72 -30.47 -17.68
N ALA A 311 -14.04 -31.58 -18.34
CA ALA A 311 -14.57 -32.79 -17.72
C ALA A 311 -13.67 -33.42 -16.63
N ILE A 312 -12.37 -33.08 -16.61
CA ILE A 312 -11.44 -33.52 -15.57
C ILE A 312 -11.86 -33.05 -14.17
N PHE A 313 -12.49 -31.87 -14.06
CA PHE A 313 -12.96 -31.33 -12.79
C PHE A 313 -14.24 -31.98 -12.27
N GLY A 314 -14.99 -32.69 -13.14
CA GLY A 314 -16.22 -33.40 -12.76
C GLY A 314 -16.00 -34.79 -12.16
N LYS A 315 -14.80 -35.38 -12.34
CA LYS A 315 -14.48 -36.76 -11.91
C LYS A 315 -14.26 -36.82 -10.39
N ALA A 316 -15.20 -37.42 -9.67
CA ALA A 316 -15.12 -37.63 -8.23
C ALA A 316 -14.66 -39.06 -7.86
N ASN A 317 -13.98 -39.20 -6.72
CA ASN A 317 -13.65 -40.50 -6.13
C ASN A 317 -14.89 -41.16 -5.46
N ALA A 318 -14.72 -42.36 -4.89
CA ALA A 318 -15.78 -43.09 -4.18
C ALA A 318 -16.34 -42.36 -2.93
N LEU A 319 -15.63 -41.34 -2.45
CA LEU A 319 -16.04 -40.49 -1.32
C LEU A 319 -16.70 -39.17 -1.78
N GLY A 320 -16.82 -38.94 -3.08
CA GLY A 320 -17.43 -37.74 -3.66
C GLY A 320 -16.49 -36.54 -3.83
N ALA A 321 -15.17 -36.72 -3.69
CA ALA A 321 -14.18 -35.65 -3.83
C ALA A 321 -13.56 -35.60 -5.26
N PRO A 322 -13.57 -34.45 -5.96
CA PRO A 322 -12.94 -34.30 -7.28
C PRO A 322 -11.41 -34.06 -7.18
N ILE A 323 -10.67 -35.12 -6.83
CA ILE A 323 -9.22 -35.05 -6.53
C ILE A 323 -8.41 -34.39 -7.65
N ALA A 324 -8.67 -34.72 -8.91
CA ALA A 324 -7.92 -34.16 -10.03
C ALA A 324 -8.07 -32.63 -10.10
N GLY A 325 -9.29 -32.11 -9.90
CA GLY A 325 -9.55 -30.68 -9.85
C GLY A 325 -8.87 -30.02 -8.64
N MET A 326 -8.91 -30.66 -7.48
CA MET A 326 -8.24 -30.18 -6.26
C MET A 326 -6.73 -30.07 -6.45
N VAL A 327 -6.09 -31.07 -7.07
CA VAL A 327 -4.64 -31.06 -7.34
C VAL A 327 -4.26 -29.97 -8.34
N ILE A 328 -5.03 -29.81 -9.43
CA ILE A 328 -4.79 -28.73 -10.41
C ILE A 328 -4.88 -27.36 -9.72
N MET A 329 -5.89 -27.15 -8.88
CA MET A 329 -6.03 -25.89 -8.16
C MET A 329 -4.95 -25.70 -7.09
N GLY A 330 -4.52 -26.75 -6.40
CA GLY A 330 -3.38 -26.69 -5.49
C GLY A 330 -2.10 -26.23 -6.19
N ILE A 331 -1.86 -26.69 -7.43
CA ILE A 331 -0.73 -26.22 -8.27
C ILE A 331 -0.93 -24.75 -8.65
N VAL A 332 -2.11 -24.36 -9.15
CA VAL A 332 -2.39 -22.97 -9.53
C VAL A 332 -2.21 -22.02 -8.35
N GLN A 333 -2.73 -22.37 -7.17
CA GLN A 333 -2.59 -21.57 -5.96
C GLN A 333 -1.14 -21.54 -5.45
N SER A 334 -0.36 -22.61 -5.67
CA SER A 334 1.07 -22.61 -5.37
C SER A 334 1.84 -21.63 -6.28
N LEU A 335 1.51 -21.59 -7.57
CA LEU A 335 2.08 -20.62 -8.51
C LEU A 335 1.68 -19.18 -8.14
N MET A 336 0.44 -18.96 -7.71
CA MET A 336 -0.02 -17.67 -7.20
C MET A 336 0.70 -17.27 -5.90
N ALA A 337 0.96 -18.22 -4.99
CA ALA A 337 1.75 -17.95 -3.80
C ALA A 337 3.19 -17.52 -4.16
N LEU A 338 3.80 -18.13 -5.19
CA LEU A 338 5.12 -17.76 -5.70
C LEU A 338 5.14 -16.37 -6.36
N SER A 339 4.09 -16.00 -7.10
CA SER A 339 4.01 -14.68 -7.75
C SER A 339 3.68 -13.53 -6.78
N THR A 340 3.29 -13.85 -5.55
CA THR A 340 2.86 -12.86 -4.54
C THR A 340 3.88 -12.70 -3.41
N ILE A 341 5.11 -13.20 -3.59
CA ILE A 341 6.21 -13.03 -2.63
C ILE A 341 6.42 -11.54 -2.35
N SER A 342 6.07 -11.12 -1.13
CA SER A 342 6.27 -9.77 -0.63
C SER A 342 7.14 -9.78 0.61
N PRO A 343 7.94 -8.72 0.87
CA PRO A 343 8.59 -8.52 2.16
C PRO A 343 7.61 -8.41 3.35
N SER A 344 6.34 -8.05 3.09
CA SER A 344 5.30 -7.87 4.10
C SER A 344 4.11 -8.79 3.87
N LEU A 345 3.86 -9.69 4.84
CA LEU A 345 2.68 -10.56 4.90
C LEU A 345 1.36 -9.79 4.88
N THR A 346 1.32 -8.61 5.52
CA THR A 346 0.11 -7.79 5.60
C THR A 346 -0.21 -7.16 4.24
N GLU A 347 0.80 -6.68 3.50
CA GLU A 347 0.61 -6.09 2.17
C GLU A 347 0.21 -7.16 1.15
N GLN A 348 0.87 -8.32 1.19
CA GLN A 348 0.49 -9.49 0.37
C GLN A 348 -0.98 -9.88 0.63
N PHE A 349 -1.37 -9.93 1.90
CA PHE A 349 -2.75 -10.23 2.29
C PHE A 349 -3.74 -9.18 1.77
N GLN A 350 -3.48 -7.89 1.98
CA GLN A 350 -4.40 -6.83 1.56
C GLN A 350 -4.59 -6.76 0.04
N ALA A 351 -3.51 -6.92 -0.74
CA ALA A 351 -3.60 -6.92 -2.20
C ALA A 351 -4.47 -8.08 -2.71
N LEU A 352 -4.27 -9.28 -2.15
CA LEU A 352 -5.07 -10.47 -2.48
C LEU A 352 -6.53 -10.31 -2.05
N VAL A 353 -6.78 -9.75 -0.87
CA VAL A 353 -8.12 -9.52 -0.35
C VAL A 353 -8.90 -8.55 -1.23
N ASN A 354 -8.33 -7.39 -1.57
CA ASN A 354 -9.05 -6.40 -2.39
C ASN A 354 -9.42 -6.96 -3.76
N LEU A 355 -8.50 -7.70 -4.41
CA LEU A 355 -8.77 -8.34 -5.69
C LEU A 355 -9.83 -9.45 -5.56
N ALA A 356 -9.76 -10.27 -4.51
CA ALA A 356 -10.75 -11.31 -4.24
C ALA A 356 -12.14 -10.70 -3.97
N VAL A 357 -12.22 -9.61 -3.19
CA VAL A 357 -13.49 -8.89 -2.94
C VAL A 357 -14.11 -8.42 -4.26
N VAL A 358 -13.36 -7.71 -5.11
CA VAL A 358 -13.90 -7.22 -6.39
C VAL A 358 -14.37 -8.37 -7.27
N THR A 359 -13.56 -9.43 -7.41
CA THR A 359 -13.91 -10.59 -8.24
C THR A 359 -15.05 -11.43 -7.66
N ASN A 360 -15.35 -11.32 -6.36
CA ASN A 360 -16.50 -11.98 -5.73
C ASN A 360 -17.79 -11.15 -5.80
N VAL A 361 -17.70 -9.83 -5.66
CA VAL A 361 -18.87 -8.95 -5.62
C VAL A 361 -19.54 -8.82 -6.98
N LEU A 362 -18.80 -8.94 -8.08
CA LEU A 362 -19.37 -8.99 -9.44
C LEU A 362 -20.37 -10.18 -9.60
N PRO A 363 -20.01 -11.44 -9.25
CA PRO A 363 -20.94 -12.55 -9.10
C PRO A 363 -22.21 -12.22 -8.30
N TYR A 364 -22.08 -11.50 -7.18
CA TYR A 364 -23.24 -11.14 -6.36
C TYR A 364 -24.18 -10.21 -7.11
N ILE A 365 -23.66 -9.18 -7.77
CA ILE A 365 -24.47 -8.23 -8.54
C ILE A 365 -25.28 -8.95 -9.61
N ILE A 366 -24.63 -9.81 -10.40
CA ILE A 366 -25.28 -10.54 -11.50
C ILE A 366 -26.29 -11.55 -10.97
N SER A 367 -25.97 -12.26 -9.88
CA SER A 367 -26.84 -13.30 -9.33
C SER A 367 -28.06 -12.69 -8.62
N LEU A 368 -27.89 -11.58 -7.91
CA LEU A 368 -28.96 -10.89 -7.21
C LEU A 368 -29.87 -10.12 -8.17
N SER A 369 -29.34 -9.55 -9.25
CA SER A 369 -30.19 -8.92 -10.27
C SER A 369 -31.07 -9.95 -10.99
N ALA A 370 -30.64 -11.22 -11.08
CA ALA A 370 -31.46 -12.29 -11.62
C ALA A 370 -32.73 -12.56 -10.78
N LEU A 371 -32.70 -12.26 -9.48
CA LEU A 371 -33.85 -12.46 -8.57
C LEU A 371 -35.10 -11.70 -9.04
N PHE A 372 -34.95 -10.52 -9.65
CA PHE A 372 -36.09 -9.77 -10.20
C PHE A 372 -36.83 -10.56 -11.29
N VAL A 373 -36.09 -11.27 -12.14
CA VAL A 373 -36.65 -12.11 -13.22
C VAL A 373 -37.24 -13.40 -12.62
N MET A 374 -36.53 -14.03 -11.70
CA MET A 374 -36.99 -15.25 -11.01
C MET A 374 -38.34 -15.03 -10.32
N MET A 375 -38.51 -13.93 -9.57
CA MET A 375 -39.77 -13.62 -8.89
C MET A 375 -40.93 -13.34 -9.85
N ARG A 376 -40.67 -12.70 -11.00
CA ARG A 376 -41.68 -12.47 -12.04
C ARG A 376 -42.12 -13.77 -12.70
N ASN A 377 -41.16 -14.62 -13.05
CA ASN A 377 -41.43 -15.92 -13.67
C ASN A 377 -42.18 -16.87 -12.72
N ALA A 378 -41.92 -16.75 -11.42
CA ALA A 378 -42.63 -17.51 -10.39
C ALA A 378 -44.03 -16.95 -10.04
N GLY A 379 -44.46 -15.82 -10.63
CA GLY A 379 -45.77 -15.22 -10.39
C GLY A 379 -45.98 -14.73 -8.94
N VAL A 380 -44.93 -14.22 -8.29
CA VAL A 380 -44.99 -13.75 -6.90
C VAL A 380 -45.92 -12.54 -6.78
N GLY A 381 -46.79 -12.54 -5.76
CA GLY A 381 -47.72 -11.43 -5.49
C GLY A 381 -47.02 -10.08 -5.30
N GLU A 382 -47.68 -9.00 -5.71
CA GLU A 382 -47.09 -7.66 -5.84
C GLU A 382 -46.45 -7.13 -4.55
N ALA A 383 -47.09 -7.31 -3.40
CA ALA A 383 -46.57 -6.87 -2.11
C ALA A 383 -45.25 -7.57 -1.75
N LYS A 384 -45.17 -8.89 -1.95
CA LYS A 384 -43.94 -9.66 -1.71
C LYS A 384 -42.85 -9.30 -2.71
N TYR A 385 -43.21 -9.09 -3.98
CA TYR A 385 -42.28 -8.62 -5.00
C TYR A 385 -41.64 -7.28 -4.62
N ARG A 386 -42.45 -6.29 -4.21
CA ARG A 386 -41.96 -4.95 -3.85
C ARG A 386 -41.02 -4.98 -2.65
N LEU A 387 -41.33 -5.76 -1.62
CA LEU A 387 -40.47 -5.91 -0.44
C LEU A 387 -39.13 -6.54 -0.82
N ASN A 388 -39.17 -7.70 -1.48
CA ASN A 388 -37.96 -8.42 -1.89
C ASN A 388 -37.11 -7.56 -2.84
N ALA A 389 -37.75 -6.89 -3.80
CA ALA A 389 -37.09 -5.99 -4.72
C ALA A 389 -36.38 -4.82 -4.01
N ALA A 390 -37.01 -4.20 -3.02
CA ALA A 390 -36.39 -3.13 -2.23
C ALA A 390 -35.14 -3.62 -1.51
N VAL A 391 -35.19 -4.79 -0.87
CA VAL A 391 -34.02 -5.39 -0.20
C VAL A 391 -32.92 -5.75 -1.21
N THR A 392 -33.28 -6.29 -2.39
CA THR A 392 -32.31 -6.56 -3.46
C THR A 392 -31.65 -5.28 -3.97
N VAL A 393 -32.38 -4.17 -4.10
CA VAL A 393 -31.79 -2.88 -4.50
C VAL A 393 -30.77 -2.39 -3.46
N VAL A 394 -31.05 -2.53 -2.16
CA VAL A 394 -30.09 -2.22 -1.09
C VAL A 394 -28.84 -3.10 -1.22
N ALA A 395 -29.02 -4.41 -1.46
CA ALA A 395 -27.92 -5.34 -1.67
C ALA A 395 -27.04 -4.93 -2.86
N LEU A 396 -27.65 -4.60 -4.00
CA LEU A 396 -26.95 -4.15 -5.21
C LEU A 396 -26.22 -2.82 -5.01
N ALA A 397 -26.87 -1.84 -4.37
CA ALA A 397 -26.26 -0.55 -4.06
C ALA A 397 -25.03 -0.70 -3.17
N TYR A 398 -25.13 -1.55 -2.15
CA TYR A 398 -24.00 -1.88 -1.28
C TYR A 398 -22.89 -2.61 -2.04
N SER A 399 -23.21 -3.59 -2.89
CA SER A 399 -22.22 -4.27 -3.74
C SER A 399 -21.47 -3.30 -4.65
N ILE A 400 -22.16 -2.35 -5.29
CA ILE A 400 -21.53 -1.32 -6.12
C ILE A 400 -20.61 -0.42 -5.27
N TYR A 401 -21.07 -0.01 -4.09
CA TYR A 401 -20.27 0.81 -3.19
C TYR A 401 -19.03 0.06 -2.69
N ALA A 402 -19.14 -1.23 -2.42
CA ALA A 402 -17.99 -2.05 -2.03
C ALA A 402 -16.92 -2.14 -3.12
N ILE A 403 -17.33 -2.31 -4.40
CA ILE A 403 -16.40 -2.27 -5.54
C ILE A 403 -15.67 -0.92 -5.58
N TYR A 404 -16.40 0.19 -5.41
CA TYR A 404 -15.80 1.52 -5.34
C TYR A 404 -14.79 1.64 -4.19
N ALA A 405 -15.13 1.11 -3.01
CA ALA A 405 -14.28 1.17 -1.82
C ALA A 405 -13.03 0.27 -1.88
N SER A 406 -13.02 -0.78 -2.72
CA SER A 406 -11.86 -1.69 -2.88
C SER A 406 -10.66 -1.07 -3.61
N GLY A 407 -10.82 0.11 -4.21
CA GLY A 407 -9.73 0.85 -4.84
C GLY A 407 -9.53 0.56 -6.32
N LYS A 408 -8.92 1.52 -7.04
CA LYS A 408 -8.87 1.54 -8.51
C LYS A 408 -8.14 0.34 -9.11
N ASP A 409 -7.03 -0.10 -8.50
CA ASP A 409 -6.21 -1.19 -9.03
C ASP A 409 -6.95 -2.54 -8.94
N ALA A 410 -7.62 -2.78 -7.81
CA ALA A 410 -8.43 -3.98 -7.63
C ALA A 410 -9.62 -4.00 -8.61
N VAL A 411 -10.27 -2.85 -8.83
CA VAL A 411 -11.36 -2.70 -9.81
C VAL A 411 -10.86 -2.95 -11.23
N LEU A 412 -9.70 -2.40 -11.60
CA LEU A 412 -9.07 -2.65 -12.90
C LEU A 412 -8.78 -4.15 -13.08
N GLY A 413 -8.17 -4.79 -12.08
CA GLY A 413 -7.91 -6.23 -12.10
C GLY A 413 -9.19 -7.05 -12.29
N GLY A 414 -10.25 -6.73 -11.54
CA GLY A 414 -11.55 -7.39 -11.69
C GLY A 414 -12.18 -7.21 -13.07
N MET A 415 -12.10 -6.00 -13.64
CA MET A 415 -12.57 -5.73 -15.01
C MET A 415 -11.79 -6.52 -16.06
N LEU A 416 -10.47 -6.62 -15.93
CA LEU A 416 -9.63 -7.42 -16.82
C LEU A 416 -10.00 -8.91 -16.75
N VAL A 417 -10.20 -9.45 -15.54
CA VAL A 417 -10.65 -10.84 -15.35
C VAL A 417 -12.01 -11.08 -16.01
N MET A 418 -12.95 -10.15 -15.84
CA MET A 418 -14.27 -10.24 -16.49
C MET A 418 -14.17 -10.20 -18.01
N ALA A 419 -13.34 -9.30 -18.57
CA ALA A 419 -13.10 -9.21 -20.01
C ALA A 419 -12.48 -10.51 -20.57
N ILE A 420 -11.50 -11.07 -19.87
CA ILE A 420 -10.92 -12.38 -20.19
C ILE A 420 -12.00 -13.46 -20.13
N GLY A 421 -12.87 -13.44 -19.12
CA GLY A 421 -13.98 -14.37 -19.00
C GLY A 421 -14.89 -14.37 -20.23
N TYR A 422 -15.22 -13.19 -20.75
CA TYR A 422 -16.00 -13.07 -22.00
C TYR A 422 -15.24 -13.61 -23.21
N ALA A 423 -13.94 -13.32 -23.32
CA ALA A 423 -13.10 -13.88 -24.38
C ALA A 423 -13.09 -15.41 -24.34
N VAL A 424 -12.88 -16.01 -23.17
CA VAL A 424 -12.88 -17.46 -22.97
C VAL A 424 -14.25 -18.06 -23.30
N TYR A 425 -15.34 -17.43 -22.84
CA TYR A 425 -16.69 -17.87 -23.16
C TYR A 425 -16.93 -17.87 -24.66
N GLY A 426 -16.48 -16.85 -25.40
CA GLY A 426 -16.60 -16.79 -26.86
C GLY A 426 -16.02 -18.01 -27.58
N PHE A 427 -14.87 -18.52 -27.13
CA PHE A 427 -14.27 -19.74 -27.68
C PHE A 427 -15.05 -21.00 -27.32
N VAL A 428 -15.58 -21.08 -26.09
CA VAL A 428 -16.31 -22.26 -25.58
C VAL A 428 -17.75 -22.31 -26.09
N ALA A 429 -18.41 -21.16 -26.26
CA ALA A 429 -19.81 -21.03 -26.66
C ALA A 429 -20.11 -21.70 -28.01
N SER A 430 -19.15 -21.65 -28.94
CA SER A 430 -19.23 -22.34 -30.24
C SER A 430 -19.49 -23.85 -30.10
N ARG A 431 -19.05 -24.47 -29.00
CA ARG A 431 -19.21 -25.91 -28.71
C ARG A 431 -20.48 -26.22 -27.91
N LEU A 432 -21.03 -25.22 -27.22
CA LEU A 432 -22.24 -25.36 -26.38
C LEU A 432 -23.54 -25.20 -27.18
N ASN A 433 -23.48 -24.51 -28.32
CA ASN A 433 -24.61 -24.26 -29.22
C ASN A 433 -24.77 -25.31 -30.33
N VAL A 434 -23.82 -26.23 -30.51
CA VAL A 434 -23.97 -27.35 -31.47
C VAL A 434 -24.76 -28.49 -30.81
N SER A 435 -26.06 -28.25 -30.64
CA SER A 435 -27.06 -29.31 -30.53
C SER A 435 -27.69 -29.51 -31.91
N GLY A 436 -26.88 -29.98 -32.86
CA GLY A 436 -27.33 -30.29 -34.21
C GLY A 436 -26.17 -30.30 -35.20
N SER A 437 -25.78 -31.48 -35.65
CA SER A 437 -24.79 -31.76 -36.72
C SER A 437 -23.31 -31.92 -36.30
N ARG A 438 -22.92 -33.21 -36.31
CA ARG A 438 -21.60 -33.83 -36.55
C ARG A 438 -20.41 -33.37 -35.71
N ALA A 439 -20.06 -34.23 -34.76
CA ALA A 439 -18.76 -34.31 -34.11
C ALA A 439 -17.65 -34.59 -35.15
N GLY A 440 -16.93 -33.55 -35.55
CA GLY A 440 -15.61 -33.65 -36.16
C GLY A 440 -14.54 -33.45 -35.09
N ALA A 441 -13.77 -34.50 -34.81
CA ALA A 441 -12.64 -34.44 -33.90
C ALA A 441 -11.55 -33.52 -34.46
N ILE A 442 -11.25 -32.42 -33.75
CA ILE A 442 -10.04 -31.63 -33.98
C ILE A 442 -9.36 -31.39 -32.61
N ALA A 443 -8.17 -31.96 -32.48
CA ALA A 443 -7.06 -31.74 -31.54
C ALA A 443 -7.31 -31.17 -30.12
N GLY A 444 -7.08 -32.02 -29.10
CA GLY A 444 -6.40 -31.68 -27.83
C GLY A 444 -7.11 -30.82 -26.77
N PRO A 445 -8.01 -31.36 -25.94
CA PRO A 445 -8.79 -30.60 -24.94
C PRO A 445 -8.01 -30.19 -23.67
N ALA A 446 -6.82 -30.73 -23.43
CA ALA A 446 -6.01 -30.42 -22.24
C ALA A 446 -5.07 -29.23 -22.46
N ALA A 447 -4.51 -29.07 -23.67
CA ALA A 447 -3.51 -28.05 -23.96
C ALA A 447 -4.14 -26.65 -24.10
N ALA A 448 -5.36 -26.53 -24.65
CA ALA A 448 -6.01 -25.23 -24.79
C ALA A 448 -6.53 -24.67 -23.45
N ALA A 449 -7.12 -25.50 -22.59
CA ALA A 449 -7.56 -25.06 -21.26
C ALA A 449 -6.38 -24.78 -20.32
N LEU A 450 -5.28 -25.54 -20.42
CA LEU A 450 -4.06 -25.30 -19.66
C LEU A 450 -3.27 -24.09 -20.21
N ALA A 451 -3.21 -23.90 -21.53
CA ALA A 451 -2.62 -22.72 -22.16
C ALA A 451 -3.45 -21.46 -21.89
N ILE A 452 -4.78 -21.56 -21.78
CA ILE A 452 -5.66 -20.46 -21.41
C ILE A 452 -5.53 -20.16 -19.91
N ALA A 453 -5.46 -21.15 -19.02
CA ALA A 453 -5.13 -20.93 -17.62
C ALA A 453 -3.74 -20.29 -17.45
N LEU A 454 -2.74 -20.72 -18.25
CA LEU A 454 -1.40 -20.13 -18.33
C LEU A 454 -1.38 -18.73 -18.98
N LEU A 455 -2.30 -18.42 -19.90
CA LEU A 455 -2.47 -17.09 -20.52
C LEU A 455 -3.22 -16.11 -19.60
N VAL A 456 -4.16 -16.60 -18.80
CA VAL A 456 -4.76 -15.82 -17.70
C VAL A 456 -3.70 -15.59 -16.62
N LEU A 457 -2.88 -16.59 -16.28
CA LEU A 457 -1.72 -16.46 -15.39
C LEU A 457 -0.62 -15.55 -15.97
N SER A 458 -0.45 -15.45 -17.30
CA SER A 458 0.52 -14.52 -17.92
C SER A 458 0.00 -13.08 -18.01
N ALA A 459 -1.32 -12.88 -18.00
CA ALA A 459 -1.93 -11.58 -17.68
C ALA A 459 -1.78 -11.20 -16.19
N PHE A 460 -1.33 -12.14 -15.35
CA PHE A 460 -0.92 -11.95 -13.95
C PHE A 460 0.60 -12.07 -13.74
N VAL A 461 1.41 -11.94 -14.80
CA VAL A 461 2.80 -11.48 -14.60
C VAL A 461 2.68 -10.14 -13.88
N PRO A 462 3.27 -9.97 -12.68
CA PRO A 462 3.38 -8.66 -12.10
C PRO A 462 4.03 -7.81 -13.19
N GLN A 463 3.33 -6.79 -13.69
CA GLN A 463 4.10 -5.65 -14.16
C GLN A 463 5.05 -5.33 -13.00
N PRO A 464 6.36 -5.15 -13.25
CA PRO A 464 7.24 -4.66 -12.20
C PRO A 464 6.49 -3.49 -11.61
N ALA A 465 6.16 -3.59 -10.32
CA ALA A 465 5.35 -2.61 -9.66
C ALA A 465 5.88 -1.26 -10.11
N HIS A 466 5.11 -0.52 -10.91
CA HIS A 466 5.23 0.91 -10.83
C HIS A 466 4.83 1.16 -9.38
N ALA A 467 5.85 1.29 -8.54
CA ALA A 467 5.73 1.73 -7.17
C ALA A 467 4.95 3.05 -7.26
N GLN A 468 3.64 2.94 -7.16
CA GLN A 468 2.86 4.01 -6.57
C GLN A 468 3.21 3.90 -5.09
N ASP A 469 4.12 4.77 -4.73
CA ASP A 469 4.66 4.99 -3.41
C ASP A 469 3.54 5.30 -2.41
N GLY A 470 2.93 4.23 -1.93
CA GLY A 470 2.00 4.18 -0.81
C GLY A 470 2.26 2.90 -0.02
N ALA A 471 3.53 2.59 0.25
CA ALA A 471 3.92 1.44 1.06
C ALA A 471 4.00 1.86 2.54
N SER A 472 3.19 1.20 3.39
CA SER A 472 3.28 1.26 4.85
C SER A 472 4.45 0.41 5.35
N GLY A 473 5.65 0.86 4.97
CA GLY A 473 6.96 0.34 5.36
C GLY A 473 8.04 1.23 4.76
N GLY A 474 8.04 2.52 5.14
CA GLY A 474 8.84 3.55 4.49
C GLY A 474 10.33 3.26 4.44
N THR A 475 11.04 3.90 3.51
CA THR A 475 12.51 3.84 3.28
C THR A 475 13.33 3.81 4.58
N LEU A 476 12.87 4.53 5.62
CA LEU A 476 13.46 4.57 6.96
C LEU A 476 13.47 3.20 7.66
N GLN A 477 12.40 2.41 7.56
CA GLN A 477 12.32 1.08 8.17
C GLN A 477 13.27 0.09 7.50
N ARG A 478 13.41 0.15 6.16
CA ARG A 478 14.42 -0.62 5.43
C ARG A 478 15.83 -0.29 5.89
N ILE A 479 16.16 0.99 6.08
CA ILE A 479 17.49 1.42 6.56
C ILE A 479 17.78 0.85 7.96
N ARG A 480 16.78 0.89 8.87
CA ARG A 480 16.89 0.32 10.22
C ARG A 480 17.11 -1.20 10.19
N GLN A 481 16.37 -1.92 9.35
CA GLN A 481 16.50 -3.38 9.20
C GLN A 481 17.83 -3.79 8.56
N ALA A 482 18.27 -3.07 7.53
CA ALA A 482 19.52 -3.35 6.83
C ALA A 482 20.77 -2.96 7.66
N GLY A 483 20.61 -2.19 8.73
CA GLY A 483 21.71 -1.65 9.53
C GLY A 483 22.68 -0.79 8.72
N SER A 484 22.28 -0.31 7.54
CA SER A 484 23.10 0.53 6.69
C SER A 484 22.28 1.51 5.85
N ILE A 485 22.86 2.67 5.60
CA ILE A 485 22.30 3.74 4.77
C ILE A 485 23.27 4.09 3.64
N ARG A 486 22.75 4.23 2.44
CA ARG A 486 23.51 4.62 1.25
C ARG A 486 23.38 6.12 1.04
N ILE A 487 24.49 6.81 1.07
CA ILE A 487 24.53 8.26 0.98
C ILE A 487 25.30 8.66 -0.27
N GLY A 488 24.60 9.29 -1.21
CA GLY A 488 25.12 9.78 -2.47
C GLY A 488 25.78 11.15 -2.34
N TYR A 489 26.92 11.33 -3.02
CA TYR A 489 27.61 12.62 -3.13
C TYR A 489 28.33 12.76 -4.46
N VAL A 490 28.58 13.99 -4.89
CA VAL A 490 29.39 14.31 -6.07
C VAL A 490 30.81 14.64 -5.63
N ARG A 491 31.81 14.04 -6.27
CA ARG A 491 33.21 14.09 -5.82
C ARG A 491 33.77 15.50 -5.60
N ASP A 492 33.43 16.45 -6.47
CA ASP A 492 34.06 17.78 -6.53
C ASP A 492 33.13 18.93 -6.07
N ALA A 493 32.08 18.65 -5.30
CA ALA A 493 31.09 19.65 -4.87
C ALA A 493 31.46 20.39 -3.57
N ARG A 494 32.69 20.93 -3.48
CA ARG A 494 33.12 21.78 -2.34
C ARG A 494 32.27 23.07 -2.27
N PRO A 495 31.79 23.49 -1.08
CA PRO A 495 32.10 23.00 0.28
C PRO A 495 31.02 22.05 0.86
N PHE A 496 30.14 21.49 0.01
CA PHE A 496 28.97 20.70 0.42
C PHE A 496 29.30 19.24 0.73
N ALA A 497 29.39 18.37 -0.26
CA ALA A 497 29.84 16.99 -0.08
C ALA A 497 30.88 16.73 -1.15
N TYR A 498 32.08 16.33 -0.75
CA TYR A 498 33.20 16.15 -1.65
C TYR A 498 34.20 15.13 -1.08
N MET A 499 35.08 14.62 -1.93
CA MET A 499 36.21 13.79 -1.48
C MET A 499 37.40 14.67 -1.09
N ASP A 500 37.87 14.58 0.15
CA ASP A 500 39.07 15.28 0.59
C ASP A 500 40.37 14.59 0.13
N ASP A 501 41.49 15.25 0.38
CA ASP A 501 42.81 14.79 -0.07
C ASP A 501 43.28 13.53 0.68
N ALA A 502 42.62 13.19 1.79
CA ALA A 502 42.82 11.95 2.56
C ALA A 502 41.92 10.80 2.07
N GLY A 503 41.12 11.02 1.02
CA GLY A 503 40.21 10.02 0.47
C GLY A 503 38.95 9.79 1.33
N GLN A 504 38.57 10.75 2.16
CA GLN A 504 37.35 10.70 2.97
C GLN A 504 36.28 11.68 2.46
N VAL A 505 35.01 11.29 2.60
CA VAL A 505 33.89 12.18 2.27
C VAL A 505 33.74 13.25 3.36
N ALA A 506 33.96 14.49 2.97
CA ALA A 506 33.96 15.67 3.81
C ALA A 506 32.97 16.73 3.28
N GLY A 507 32.78 17.79 4.06
CA GLY A 507 31.93 18.93 3.71
C GLY A 507 30.70 19.11 4.58
N TYR A 508 30.00 20.23 4.36
CA TYR A 508 28.83 20.64 5.12
C TYR A 508 27.66 19.65 4.99
N THR A 509 27.17 19.38 3.79
CA THR A 509 26.00 18.48 3.59
C THR A 509 26.34 17.04 3.92
N ALA A 510 27.57 16.60 3.66
CA ALA A 510 28.05 15.28 4.12
C ALA A 510 27.99 15.14 5.65
N THR A 511 28.32 16.20 6.39
CA THR A 511 28.22 16.22 7.86
C THR A 511 26.77 16.17 8.34
N LEU A 512 25.86 16.88 7.66
CA LEU A 512 24.43 16.82 7.96
C LEU A 512 23.84 15.43 7.69
N CYS A 513 24.17 14.83 6.54
CA CYS A 513 23.73 13.47 6.20
C CYS A 513 24.23 12.43 7.23
N ARG A 514 25.46 12.57 7.74
CA ARG A 514 25.98 11.73 8.84
C ARG A 514 25.16 11.89 10.11
N LYS A 515 24.85 13.12 10.52
CA LYS A 515 24.00 13.37 11.71
C LYS A 515 22.61 12.75 11.55
N ILE A 516 22.01 12.83 10.36
CA ILE A 516 20.75 12.14 10.06
C ILE A 516 20.93 10.63 10.22
N ALA A 517 21.96 10.04 9.63
CA ALA A 517 22.23 8.60 9.76
C ALA A 517 22.46 8.15 11.22
N GLU A 518 23.17 8.94 12.01
CA GLU A 518 23.43 8.68 13.44
C GLU A 518 22.13 8.67 14.25
N GLN A 519 21.22 9.62 14.00
CA GLN A 519 19.93 9.72 14.68
C GLN A 519 18.96 8.59 14.33
N ILE A 520 19.13 7.92 13.18
CA ILE A 520 18.33 6.73 12.84
C ILE A 520 18.62 5.58 13.82
N GLY A 521 19.86 5.49 14.32
CA GLY A 521 20.33 4.41 15.20
C GLY A 521 20.24 4.70 16.71
N SER A 522 19.95 5.94 17.13
CA SER A 522 20.01 6.37 18.54
C SER A 522 18.73 6.11 19.37
N GLY A 523 17.76 5.36 18.83
CA GLY A 523 16.58 4.94 19.59
C GLY A 523 16.91 3.81 20.58
N SER A 524 16.23 3.76 21.73
CA SER A 524 16.40 2.68 22.71
C SER A 524 16.12 1.32 22.06
N GLY A 525 17.17 0.52 21.83
CA GLY A 525 17.08 -0.83 21.27
C GLY A 525 17.48 -0.99 19.80
N THR A 526 17.93 0.06 19.09
CA THR A 526 18.41 -0.04 17.69
C THR A 526 19.93 -0.07 17.59
N ALA A 527 20.47 -0.95 16.74
CA ALA A 527 21.90 -0.96 16.43
C ALA A 527 22.30 0.28 15.59
N PRO A 528 23.53 0.82 15.74
CA PRO A 528 24.00 1.94 14.95
C PRO A 528 24.02 1.61 13.45
N VAL A 529 23.54 2.54 12.63
CA VAL A 529 23.45 2.38 11.16
C VAL A 529 24.80 2.69 10.51
N LYS A 530 25.34 1.77 9.72
CA LYS A 530 26.58 1.97 8.96
C LYS A 530 26.34 2.84 7.72
N VAL A 531 27.05 3.96 7.61
CA VAL A 531 27.04 4.80 6.41
C VAL A 531 27.86 4.15 5.29
N ARG A 532 27.25 4.00 4.11
CA ARG A 532 27.91 3.61 2.85
C ARG A 532 27.87 4.78 1.89
N TRP A 533 29.03 5.35 1.58
CA TRP A 533 29.13 6.44 0.63
C TRP A 533 29.10 5.92 -0.80
N VAL A 534 28.31 6.59 -1.66
CA VAL A 534 28.19 6.29 -3.08
C VAL A 534 28.60 7.54 -3.84
N GLU A 535 29.69 7.45 -4.60
CA GLU A 535 30.11 8.52 -5.50
C GLU A 535 29.19 8.55 -6.73
N LEU A 536 28.67 9.73 -7.05
CA LEU A 536 27.76 9.95 -8.17
C LEU A 536 28.40 10.85 -9.21
N THR A 537 28.13 10.55 -10.48
CA THR A 537 28.49 11.42 -11.60
C THR A 537 27.49 12.59 -11.67
N PRO A 538 27.95 13.83 -11.92
CA PRO A 538 27.05 14.96 -12.14
C PRO A 538 26.02 14.68 -13.24
N GLY A 539 24.74 14.90 -12.95
CA GLY A 539 23.62 14.62 -13.86
C GLY A 539 22.89 13.29 -13.60
N ASP A 540 23.52 12.35 -12.90
CA ASP A 540 22.92 11.05 -12.58
C ASP A 540 22.19 11.03 -11.23
N GLU A 541 22.21 12.13 -10.48
CA GLU A 541 21.78 12.15 -9.08
C GLU A 541 20.28 11.85 -8.95
N ALA A 542 19.46 12.42 -9.84
CA ALA A 542 18.02 12.17 -9.85
C ALA A 542 17.67 10.72 -10.21
N ARG A 543 18.48 10.08 -11.08
CA ARG A 543 18.33 8.65 -11.40
C ARG A 543 18.69 7.82 -10.18
N ALA A 544 19.84 8.08 -9.57
CA ALA A 544 20.33 7.33 -8.42
C ALA A 544 19.36 7.35 -7.22
N VAL A 545 18.69 8.48 -6.98
CA VAL A 545 17.65 8.60 -5.94
C VAL A 545 16.38 7.83 -6.32
N ARG A 546 15.91 7.97 -7.56
CA ARG A 546 14.68 7.31 -8.03
C ARG A 546 14.82 5.80 -8.11
N ASP A 547 15.96 5.32 -8.57
CA ASP A 547 16.23 3.90 -8.78
C ASP A 547 16.71 3.23 -7.48
N ASN A 548 16.63 3.95 -6.34
CA ASN A 548 17.05 3.51 -5.03
C ASN A 548 18.51 3.02 -4.98
N GLU A 549 19.42 3.64 -5.73
CA GLU A 549 20.87 3.42 -5.60
C GLU A 549 21.41 4.12 -4.34
N VAL A 550 20.83 5.29 -4.02
CA VAL A 550 21.14 6.07 -2.82
C VAL A 550 19.86 6.37 -2.03
N ASP A 551 19.98 6.39 -0.70
CA ASP A 551 18.87 6.66 0.21
C ASP A 551 18.74 8.16 0.52
N LEU A 552 19.89 8.83 0.65
CA LEU A 552 20.00 10.29 0.78
C LEU A 552 21.01 10.80 -0.25
N LEU A 553 20.70 11.92 -0.89
CA LEU A 553 21.60 12.68 -1.75
C LEU A 553 22.04 13.95 -1.01
N CYS A 554 23.33 14.06 -0.71
CA CYS A 554 23.87 15.13 0.13
C CYS A 554 24.02 16.45 -0.62
N GLY A 555 22.92 17.21 -0.66
CA GLY A 555 22.89 18.55 -1.22
C GLY A 555 22.52 18.52 -2.69
N ALA A 556 21.27 18.87 -2.97
CA ALA A 556 20.75 19.10 -4.31
C ALA A 556 19.92 20.38 -4.32
N ALA A 557 19.87 21.04 -5.48
CA ALA A 557 19.04 22.22 -5.66
C ALA A 557 17.56 21.85 -5.58
N ASP A 558 16.84 22.45 -4.64
CA ASP A 558 15.40 22.24 -4.45
C ASP A 558 14.61 23.11 -5.41
N THR A 559 14.35 22.56 -6.61
CA THR A 559 13.63 23.23 -7.69
C THR A 559 12.37 22.46 -8.04
N LEU A 560 11.36 23.15 -8.62
CA LEU A 560 10.15 22.49 -9.12
C LEU A 560 10.45 21.39 -10.15
N ALA A 561 11.53 21.55 -10.94
CA ALA A 561 11.96 20.52 -11.88
C ALA A 561 12.43 19.25 -11.15
N ASN A 562 13.28 19.41 -10.13
CA ASN A 562 13.79 18.28 -9.36
C ASN A 562 12.72 17.65 -8.46
N ARG A 563 11.74 18.44 -7.97
CA ARG A 563 10.60 17.92 -7.20
C ARG A 563 9.68 17.00 -8.00
N LYS A 564 9.77 16.99 -9.34
CA LYS A 564 9.05 16.00 -10.16
C LYS A 564 9.59 14.59 -9.94
N SER A 565 10.90 14.44 -9.73
CA SER A 565 11.60 13.16 -9.62
C SER A 565 12.06 12.79 -8.21
N MET A 566 12.23 13.76 -7.30
CA MET A 566 12.75 13.56 -5.95
C MET A 566 11.95 14.33 -4.89
N SER A 567 12.05 13.92 -3.63
CA SER A 567 11.60 14.68 -2.46
C SER A 567 12.80 15.30 -1.73
N PHE A 568 12.55 16.31 -0.91
CA PHE A 568 13.58 17.11 -0.26
C PHE A 568 13.28 17.31 1.23
N SER A 569 14.32 17.34 2.05
CA SER A 569 14.25 17.82 3.43
C SER A 569 13.95 19.33 3.50
N ILE A 570 13.79 19.87 4.71
CA ILE A 570 13.90 21.31 4.94
C ILE A 570 15.23 21.82 4.35
N PRO A 571 15.23 23.03 3.76
CA PRO A 571 16.44 23.61 3.19
C PRO A 571 17.59 23.67 4.19
N VAL A 572 18.75 23.18 3.76
CA VAL A 572 19.97 23.17 4.58
C VAL A 572 20.92 24.30 4.21
N TYR A 573 20.71 24.97 3.09
CA TYR A 573 21.47 26.15 2.71
C TYR A 573 20.64 27.05 1.77
N SER A 574 20.60 28.35 2.06
CA SER A 574 20.00 29.34 1.18
C SER A 574 21.01 29.72 0.09
N GLY A 575 21.14 28.86 -0.92
CA GLY A 575 22.00 29.14 -2.08
C GLY A 575 21.44 30.25 -2.95
N GLY A 576 22.23 30.67 -3.94
CA GLY A 576 21.85 31.75 -4.84
C GLY A 576 23.03 32.54 -5.39
N ILE A 577 22.74 33.43 -6.32
CA ILE A 577 23.73 34.30 -6.94
C ILE A 577 24.09 35.40 -5.95
N SER A 578 25.39 35.59 -5.75
CA SER A 578 25.98 36.72 -5.02
C SER A 578 27.06 37.37 -5.87
N ALA A 579 27.64 38.45 -5.35
CA ALA A 579 28.69 39.20 -6.00
C ALA A 579 29.96 39.18 -5.15
N LEU A 580 31.10 38.96 -5.80
CA LEU A 580 32.44 39.13 -5.26
C LEU A 580 33.00 40.47 -5.75
N MET A 581 33.64 41.21 -4.85
CA MET A 581 34.40 42.42 -5.18
C MET A 581 35.60 42.57 -4.25
N ARG A 582 36.48 43.53 -4.55
CA ARG A 582 37.58 43.91 -3.65
C ARG A 582 37.08 44.76 -2.48
N ARG A 583 37.76 44.67 -1.34
CA ARG A 583 37.43 45.45 -0.12
C ARG A 583 37.67 46.95 -0.29
N ASP A 584 38.50 47.37 -1.24
CA ASP A 584 38.74 48.77 -1.60
C ASP A 584 37.81 49.25 -2.75
N ALA A 585 36.82 48.46 -3.18
CA ALA A 585 35.85 48.88 -4.19
C ALA A 585 35.08 50.14 -3.74
N PRO A 586 34.65 51.02 -4.67
CA PRO A 586 33.95 52.26 -4.34
C PRO A 586 32.73 52.03 -3.44
N ALA A 587 32.57 52.85 -2.39
CA ALA A 587 31.51 52.69 -1.39
C ALA A 587 30.11 52.67 -2.03
N GLY A 588 29.85 53.54 -3.02
CA GLY A 588 28.57 53.56 -3.74
C GLY A 588 28.26 52.27 -4.50
N LEU A 589 29.27 51.60 -5.07
CA LEU A 589 29.07 50.30 -5.74
C LEU A 589 28.68 49.22 -4.72
N ARG A 590 29.35 49.22 -3.56
CA ARG A 590 29.04 48.29 -2.48
C ARG A 590 27.64 48.53 -1.93
N GLU A 591 27.26 49.77 -1.64
CA GLU A 591 25.94 50.13 -1.11
C GLU A 591 24.80 49.70 -2.06
N ILE A 592 24.94 49.99 -3.36
CA ILE A 592 23.94 49.60 -4.37
C ILE A 592 23.77 48.08 -4.42
N LEU A 593 24.88 47.35 -4.46
CA LEU A 593 24.84 45.90 -4.59
C LEU A 593 24.48 45.21 -3.26
N SER A 594 24.83 45.75 -2.10
CA SER A 594 24.43 45.23 -0.79
C SER A 594 22.97 45.53 -0.46
N GLY A 595 22.35 46.49 -1.14
CA GLY A 595 20.98 46.93 -0.84
C GLY A 595 20.88 47.76 0.44
N SER A 596 22.03 48.20 0.98
CA SER A 596 22.09 49.16 2.06
C SER A 596 21.67 50.51 1.49
N GLY A 597 20.60 51.11 2.03
CA GLY A 597 20.15 52.43 1.59
C GLY A 597 21.31 53.44 1.57
N PRO A 598 21.26 54.45 0.69
CA PRO A 598 22.40 55.32 0.47
C PRO A 598 22.74 56.09 1.75
N SER A 599 24.02 56.12 2.12
CA SER A 599 24.53 56.86 3.29
C SER A 599 24.54 58.39 3.08
N HIS A 600 24.16 58.83 1.88
CA HIS A 600 24.22 60.20 1.39
C HIS A 600 23.02 60.50 0.46
N PRO A 601 22.62 61.76 0.26
CA PRO A 601 21.53 62.11 -0.65
C PRO A 601 21.85 61.67 -2.09
N THR A 602 21.00 60.83 -2.69
CA THR A 602 21.16 60.37 -4.07
C THR A 602 20.13 61.01 -4.98
N TRP A 603 20.58 61.61 -6.08
CA TRP A 603 19.71 62.03 -7.18
C TRP A 603 19.14 60.79 -7.89
N ARG A 604 17.87 60.84 -8.33
CA ARG A 604 17.09 59.69 -8.87
C ARG A 604 17.76 58.86 -9.98
N ALA A 605 18.81 59.36 -10.65
CA ALA A 605 19.53 58.69 -11.74
C ALA A 605 20.92 58.12 -11.37
N SER A 606 21.39 58.23 -10.12
CA SER A 606 22.78 57.87 -9.76
C SER A 606 23.13 56.37 -9.76
N PRO A 607 22.23 55.40 -9.42
CA PRO A 607 22.63 53.99 -9.32
C PRO A 607 22.88 53.32 -10.68
N ALA A 608 22.02 53.58 -11.66
CA ALA A 608 22.14 53.00 -13.00
C ALA A 608 23.40 53.52 -13.73
N GLN A 609 23.72 54.81 -13.59
CA GLN A 609 24.93 55.43 -14.13
C GLN A 609 26.22 54.92 -13.48
N LEU A 610 26.16 54.56 -12.18
CA LEU A 610 27.30 53.97 -11.50
C LEU A 610 27.55 52.55 -11.99
N LEU A 611 26.49 51.75 -12.14
CA LEU A 611 26.55 50.37 -12.64
C LEU A 611 26.95 50.28 -14.12
N SER A 612 26.53 51.23 -14.96
CA SER A 612 26.91 51.28 -16.38
C SER A 612 28.41 51.50 -16.62
N ARG A 613 29.12 52.05 -15.62
CA ARG A 613 30.58 52.27 -15.67
C ARG A 613 31.40 51.08 -15.17
N GLN A 614 30.76 50.00 -14.72
CA GLN A 614 31.46 48.85 -14.16
C GLN A 614 31.74 47.78 -15.21
N THR A 615 32.88 47.12 -15.08
CA THR A 615 33.16 45.85 -15.76
C THR A 615 32.72 44.71 -14.86
N ILE A 616 31.76 43.92 -15.32
CA ILE A 616 31.17 42.80 -14.59
C ILE A 616 31.64 41.50 -15.23
N SER A 617 32.26 40.61 -14.44
CA SER A 617 32.59 39.26 -14.91
C SER A 617 31.52 38.24 -14.50
N VAL A 618 31.34 37.21 -15.32
CA VAL A 618 30.42 36.08 -15.06
C VAL A 618 30.88 34.82 -15.79
N VAL A 619 30.61 33.63 -15.27
CA VAL A 619 30.99 32.38 -15.95
C VAL A 619 30.15 32.18 -17.22
N ALA A 620 30.81 31.83 -18.32
CA ALA A 620 30.15 31.52 -19.60
C ALA A 620 29.11 30.39 -19.43
N ASP A 621 27.96 30.55 -20.08
CA ASP A 621 26.82 29.62 -20.10
C ASP A 621 26.23 29.27 -18.72
N SER A 622 26.56 30.06 -17.70
CA SER A 622 26.09 29.83 -16.33
C SER A 622 24.68 30.38 -16.09
N PRO A 623 23.94 29.86 -15.09
CA PRO A 623 22.71 30.49 -14.61
C PRO A 623 22.91 31.96 -14.20
N ALA A 624 24.09 32.30 -13.68
CA ALA A 624 24.44 33.66 -13.29
C ALA A 624 24.50 34.60 -14.51
N GLN A 625 25.03 34.15 -15.65
CA GLN A 625 25.06 34.95 -16.88
C GLN A 625 23.66 35.25 -17.38
N ARG A 626 22.78 34.23 -17.44
CA ARG A 626 21.40 34.39 -17.88
C ARG A 626 20.61 35.34 -16.97
N TRP A 627 20.76 35.18 -15.66
CA TRP A 627 20.13 36.08 -14.68
C TRP A 627 20.65 37.51 -14.81
N LEU A 628 21.97 37.69 -14.91
CA LEU A 628 22.60 39.01 -15.03
C LEU A 628 22.14 39.73 -16.31
N ALA A 629 22.15 39.05 -17.45
CA ALA A 629 21.69 39.60 -18.72
C ALA A 629 20.22 40.03 -18.65
N GLY A 630 19.35 39.20 -18.06
CA GLY A 630 17.94 39.52 -17.85
C GLY A 630 17.74 40.76 -16.97
N LYS A 631 18.48 40.88 -15.87
CA LYS A 631 18.37 42.03 -14.96
C LYS A 631 18.94 43.32 -15.53
N LEU A 632 20.04 43.26 -16.28
CA LEU A 632 20.56 44.43 -16.97
C LEU A 632 19.59 44.93 -18.05
N GLY A 633 18.93 44.01 -18.76
CA GLY A 633 17.88 44.36 -19.73
C GLY A 633 16.62 44.96 -19.08
N GLU A 634 16.12 44.35 -18.00
CA GLU A 634 14.95 44.84 -17.24
C GLU A 634 15.18 46.23 -16.65
N LEU A 635 16.41 46.52 -16.20
CA LEU A 635 16.78 47.80 -15.58
C LEU A 635 17.35 48.82 -16.57
N GLU A 636 17.44 48.47 -17.86
CA GLU A 636 18.03 49.31 -18.92
C GLU A 636 19.46 49.79 -18.60
N ILE A 637 20.29 48.93 -17.98
CA ILE A 637 21.67 49.26 -17.58
C ILE A 637 22.66 48.79 -18.62
N ALA A 638 23.34 49.73 -19.28
CA ALA A 638 24.42 49.46 -20.22
C ALA A 638 25.78 49.26 -19.52
N SER A 639 26.00 48.10 -18.87
CA SER A 639 27.30 47.75 -18.26
C SER A 639 28.14 46.81 -19.15
N THR A 640 29.47 46.85 -19.02
CA THR A 640 30.36 45.92 -19.73
C THR A 640 30.38 44.56 -19.05
N VAL A 641 29.89 43.51 -19.72
CA VAL A 641 29.90 42.12 -19.21
C VAL A 641 30.97 41.29 -19.91
N VAL A 642 31.85 40.67 -19.12
CA VAL A 642 32.94 39.79 -19.59
C VAL A 642 32.69 38.37 -19.12
N THR A 643 32.65 37.42 -20.05
CA THR A 643 32.52 36.00 -19.71
C THR A 643 33.86 35.36 -19.37
N VAL A 644 33.89 34.48 -18.38
CA VAL A 644 35.08 33.72 -17.96
C VAL A 644 34.82 32.20 -18.03
N PRO A 645 35.86 31.36 -18.22
CA PRO A 645 35.69 29.92 -18.35
C PRO A 645 35.45 29.19 -17.02
N SER A 646 35.77 29.81 -15.88
CA SER A 646 35.64 29.17 -14.57
C SER A 646 35.45 30.19 -13.44
N ILE A 647 35.02 29.70 -12.27
CA ILE A 647 34.90 30.53 -11.05
C ILE A 647 36.26 31.12 -10.68
N GLN A 648 37.32 30.30 -10.74
CA GLN A 648 38.69 30.71 -10.44
C GLN A 648 39.16 31.84 -11.36
N ALA A 649 38.90 31.74 -12.67
CA ALA A 649 39.23 32.79 -13.63
C ALA A 649 38.45 34.09 -13.35
N GLY A 650 37.19 33.98 -12.92
CA GLY A 650 36.37 35.11 -12.51
C GLY A 650 36.90 35.83 -11.27
N VAL A 651 37.27 35.07 -10.25
CA VAL A 651 37.93 35.60 -9.03
C VAL A 651 39.26 36.27 -9.40
N GLN A 652 40.06 35.65 -10.27
CA GLN A 652 41.34 36.19 -10.70
C GLN A 652 41.20 37.54 -11.41
N LYS A 653 40.21 37.70 -12.30
CA LYS A 653 39.92 39.01 -12.94
C LYS A 653 39.56 40.10 -11.94
N VAL A 654 38.91 39.77 -10.83
CA VAL A 654 38.62 40.74 -9.77
C VAL A 654 39.89 41.12 -9.00
N ILE A 655 40.77 40.15 -8.72
CA ILE A 655 42.08 40.38 -8.10
C ILE A 655 42.94 41.29 -8.98
N ASP A 656 43.00 41.01 -10.28
CA ASP A 656 43.81 41.73 -11.27
C ASP A 656 43.22 43.09 -11.68
N ARG A 657 42.09 43.49 -11.07
CA ARG A 657 41.34 44.73 -11.37
C ARG A 657 40.82 44.83 -12.81
N GLU A 658 40.75 43.71 -13.53
CA GLU A 658 40.16 43.63 -14.87
C GLU A 658 38.62 43.59 -14.83
N ALA A 659 38.04 43.16 -13.71
CA ALA A 659 36.61 43.24 -13.42
C ALA A 659 36.38 43.88 -12.05
N ASN A 660 35.40 44.77 -11.94
CA ASN A 660 35.05 45.42 -10.67
C ASN A 660 34.19 44.50 -9.79
N VAL A 661 33.38 43.65 -10.41
CA VAL A 661 32.45 42.73 -9.74
C VAL A 661 32.41 41.40 -10.49
N PHE A 662 32.38 40.30 -9.75
CA PHE A 662 32.16 38.96 -10.29
C PHE A 662 30.88 38.35 -9.72
N PHE A 663 29.91 38.00 -10.59
CA PHE A 663 28.69 37.32 -10.17
C PHE A 663 28.81 35.80 -10.36
N ALA A 664 28.54 35.07 -9.29
CA ALA A 664 28.48 33.61 -9.31
C ALA A 664 27.64 33.10 -8.12
N GLU A 665 27.46 31.78 -8.04
CA GLU A 665 26.81 31.16 -6.89
C GLU A 665 27.68 31.36 -5.62
N ARG A 666 27.05 31.81 -4.53
CA ARG A 666 27.74 32.27 -3.31
C ARG A 666 28.60 31.17 -2.66
N SER A 667 28.14 29.92 -2.63
CA SER A 667 28.91 28.81 -2.04
C SER A 667 30.20 28.52 -2.81
N LEU A 668 30.17 28.62 -4.14
CA LEU A 668 31.36 28.47 -4.98
C LEU A 668 32.34 29.63 -4.77
N LEU A 669 31.84 30.86 -4.64
CA LEU A 669 32.67 32.01 -4.29
C LEU A 669 33.35 31.81 -2.94
N ILE A 670 32.61 31.41 -1.90
CA ILE A 670 33.17 31.14 -0.57
C ILE A 670 34.25 30.06 -0.64
N ALA A 671 33.98 28.97 -1.37
CA ALA A 671 34.92 27.85 -1.49
C ALA A 671 36.21 28.18 -2.26
N VAL A 672 36.16 29.09 -3.23
CA VAL A 672 37.35 29.54 -3.98
C VAL A 672 38.10 30.62 -3.20
N VAL A 673 37.39 31.60 -2.64
CA VAL A 673 38.00 32.71 -1.89
C VAL A 673 38.66 32.23 -0.61
N SER A 674 38.07 31.30 0.14
CA SER A 674 38.65 30.78 1.39
C SER A 674 40.01 30.12 1.22
N ARG A 675 40.34 29.67 0.00
CA ARG A 675 41.63 29.07 -0.37
C ARG A 675 42.56 30.02 -1.10
N SER A 676 42.08 31.22 -1.44
CA SER A 676 42.89 32.21 -2.14
C SER A 676 43.81 32.94 -1.15
N PRO A 677 45.10 33.14 -1.48
CA PRO A 677 45.98 34.02 -0.70
C PRO A 677 45.43 35.45 -0.57
N ALA A 678 44.62 35.89 -1.54
CA ALA A 678 44.00 37.23 -1.57
C ALA A 678 42.68 37.31 -0.79
N ALA A 679 42.29 36.29 -0.01
CA ALA A 679 41.04 36.27 0.74
C ALA A 679 40.81 37.52 1.62
N ARG A 680 41.90 38.09 2.15
CA ARG A 680 41.87 39.30 3.00
C ARG A 680 41.47 40.57 2.25
N ASP A 681 41.67 40.61 0.94
CA ASP A 681 41.42 41.77 0.09
C ASP A 681 40.09 41.69 -0.65
N LEU A 682 39.38 40.55 -0.49
CA LEU A 682 38.12 40.27 -1.16
C LEU A 682 36.95 40.32 -0.17
N THR A 683 35.77 40.59 -0.72
CA THR A 683 34.49 40.55 0.01
C THR A 683 33.40 39.97 -0.88
N ILE A 684 32.66 39.01 -0.32
CA ILE A 684 31.48 38.41 -0.95
C ILE A 684 30.27 39.04 -0.28
N LEU A 685 29.37 39.65 -1.06
CA LEU A 685 28.21 40.34 -0.52
C LEU A 685 27.23 39.39 0.16
N ASP A 686 26.82 39.70 1.39
CA ASP A 686 25.82 38.91 2.13
C ASP A 686 24.48 38.82 1.39
N ARG A 687 24.13 39.89 0.67
CA ARG A 687 22.96 39.93 -0.19
C ARG A 687 23.03 38.83 -1.26
N ARG A 688 21.94 38.07 -1.34
CA ARG A 688 21.66 37.11 -2.41
C ARG A 688 20.68 37.73 -3.40
N PHE A 689 21.02 37.70 -4.67
CA PHE A 689 20.18 38.27 -5.73
C PHE A 689 19.14 37.27 -6.27
N THR A 690 19.39 35.98 -6.07
CA THR A 690 18.45 34.91 -6.33
C THR A 690 18.38 33.98 -5.12
N THR A 691 17.30 33.20 -5.05
CA THR A 691 17.16 32.15 -4.04
C THR A 691 17.18 30.81 -4.74
N LEU A 692 18.15 29.96 -4.39
CA LEU A 692 18.25 28.58 -4.84
C LEU A 692 18.50 27.71 -3.62
N PRO A 693 17.44 27.27 -2.91
CA PRO A 693 17.59 26.46 -1.72
C PRO A 693 18.31 25.15 -2.07
N VAL A 694 19.24 24.75 -1.22
CA VAL A 694 19.87 23.42 -1.26
C VAL A 694 19.30 22.62 -0.11
N ALA A 695 18.87 21.40 -0.40
CA ALA A 695 18.29 20.48 0.57
C ALA A 695 18.87 19.07 0.39
N ILE A 696 18.59 18.18 1.33
CA ILE A 696 18.95 16.77 1.22
C ILE A 696 17.83 16.08 0.45
N ALA A 697 18.17 15.50 -0.69
CA ALA A 697 17.21 14.83 -1.56
C ALA A 697 17.07 13.35 -1.21
N MET A 698 15.88 12.80 -1.45
CA MET A 698 15.53 11.41 -1.23
C MET A 698 14.38 10.99 -2.15
N ALA A 699 14.06 9.70 -2.18
CA ALA A 699 12.97 9.19 -3.01
C ALA A 699 11.63 9.85 -2.62
N ARG A 700 10.73 10.04 -3.59
CA ARG A 700 9.38 10.60 -3.33
C ARG A 700 8.54 9.72 -2.41
N SER A 701 8.87 8.44 -2.35
CA SER A 701 8.31 7.44 -1.45
C SER A 701 8.73 7.56 0.00
N ALA A 702 9.80 8.30 0.27
CA ALA A 702 10.52 8.22 1.53
C ALA A 702 10.01 9.24 2.57
N ASP A 703 8.69 9.36 2.74
CA ASP A 703 8.11 10.45 3.54
C ASP A 703 8.50 10.35 5.03
N ASP A 704 8.56 9.14 5.59
CA ASP A 704 9.06 8.91 6.96
C ASP A 704 10.54 9.26 7.11
N LEU A 705 11.36 8.97 6.09
CA LEU A 705 12.78 9.34 6.08
C LEU A 705 12.94 10.85 5.98
N ARG A 706 12.06 11.51 5.21
CA ARG A 706 12.01 12.98 5.11
C ARG A 706 11.66 13.59 6.45
N LEU A 707 10.58 13.13 7.08
CA LEU A 707 10.17 13.60 8.40
C LEU A 707 11.30 13.45 9.42
N HIS A 708 11.95 12.28 9.44
CA HIS A 708 13.09 12.05 10.34
C HIS A 708 14.28 12.96 10.05
N ALA A 709 14.57 13.22 8.77
CA ALA A 709 15.59 14.19 8.38
C ALA A 709 15.21 15.60 8.84
N ASP A 710 13.95 16.00 8.68
CA ASP A 710 13.44 17.33 9.04
C ASP A 710 13.44 17.55 10.56
N GLU A 711 13.06 16.54 11.36
CA GLU A 711 13.17 16.56 12.82
C GLU A 711 14.63 16.71 13.27
N THR A 712 15.53 15.92 12.66
CA THR A 712 16.96 15.96 12.98
C THR A 712 17.58 17.30 12.64
N LEU A 713 17.28 17.83 11.46
CA LEU A 713 17.78 19.12 11.00
C LEU A 713 17.17 20.27 11.81
N SER A 714 15.88 20.23 12.15
CA SER A 714 15.22 21.28 12.94
C SER A 714 15.74 21.35 14.37
N ARG A 715 16.04 20.20 15.00
CA ARG A 715 16.73 20.15 16.30
C ARG A 715 18.15 20.68 16.18
N LEU A 716 18.89 20.27 15.14
CA LEU A 716 20.26 20.73 14.91
C LEU A 716 20.30 22.25 14.71
N PHE A 717 19.48 22.82 13.85
CA PHE A 717 19.50 24.25 13.53
C PHE A 717 19.13 25.15 14.72
N ARG A 718 18.39 24.62 15.70
CA ARG A 718 18.08 25.29 16.97
C ARG A 718 19.14 25.06 18.05
N SER A 719 20.09 24.15 17.84
CA SER A 719 21.11 23.81 18.84
C SER A 719 22.23 24.86 18.91
N PRO A 720 22.86 25.04 20.08
CA PRO A 720 24.00 25.95 20.24
C PRO A 720 25.24 25.50 19.45
N GLU A 721 25.29 24.24 18.99
CA GLU A 721 26.41 23.69 18.22
C GLU A 721 26.39 24.11 16.74
N PHE A 722 25.22 24.48 16.22
CA PHE A 722 25.03 24.70 14.79
C PHE A 722 25.88 25.86 14.22
N PRO A 723 26.00 27.03 14.87
CA PRO A 723 26.86 28.11 14.37
C PRO A 723 28.32 27.67 14.19
N GLY A 724 28.85 26.83 15.10
CA GLY A 724 30.21 26.28 14.98
C GLY A 724 30.34 25.24 13.86
N LEU A 725 29.29 24.42 13.63
CA LEU A 725 29.24 23.47 12.51
C LEU A 725 29.20 24.19 11.16
N TYR A 726 28.36 25.22 11.03
CA TYR A 726 28.27 26.06 9.83
C TYR A 726 29.57 26.84 9.59
N GLY A 727 30.12 27.42 10.66
CA GLY A 727 31.34 28.23 10.66
C GLY A 727 32.56 27.54 10.08
N ARG A 728 32.65 26.22 10.24
CA ARG A 728 33.73 25.40 9.67
C ARG A 728 33.84 25.48 8.15
N TRP A 729 32.73 25.72 7.46
CA TRP A 729 32.65 25.67 5.98
C TRP A 729 32.40 27.03 5.34
N PHE A 730 31.63 27.89 6.01
CA PHE A 730 31.17 29.15 5.45
C PHE A 730 31.57 30.39 6.27
N GLY A 731 32.18 30.21 7.44
CA GLY A 731 32.43 31.29 8.41
C GLY A 731 31.23 31.60 9.29
N GLU A 732 31.39 32.57 10.21
CA GLU A 732 30.33 33.03 11.13
C GLU A 732 29.02 33.32 10.35
N PRO A 733 27.88 32.71 10.72
CA PRO A 733 26.63 32.95 10.03
C PRO A 733 26.18 34.40 10.23
N ASP A 734 25.93 35.13 9.13
CA ASP A 734 25.37 36.47 9.16
C ASP A 734 23.91 36.49 9.69
N THR A 735 23.35 37.67 9.94
CA THR A 735 21.99 37.82 10.47
C THR A 735 20.93 37.20 9.55
N GLU A 736 21.07 37.34 8.23
CA GLU A 736 20.14 36.72 7.27
C GLU A 736 20.20 35.21 7.34
N THR A 737 21.40 34.64 7.46
CA THR A 737 21.64 33.21 7.57
C THR A 737 21.08 32.66 8.88
N ARG A 738 21.26 33.37 10.01
CA ARG A 738 20.62 33.01 11.29
C ARG A 738 19.10 33.05 11.18
N ASN A 739 18.55 34.08 10.54
CA ASN A 739 17.10 34.19 10.33
C ASN A 739 16.56 33.10 9.41
N PHE A 740 17.28 32.76 8.35
CA PHE A 740 16.93 31.65 7.46
C PHE A 740 16.79 30.35 8.24
N PHE A 741 17.80 29.95 9.01
CA PHE A 741 17.75 28.71 9.80
C PHE A 741 16.68 28.74 10.90
N ARG A 742 16.39 29.90 11.48
CA ARG A 742 15.25 30.07 12.41
C ARG A 742 13.89 29.89 11.73
N LEU A 743 13.75 30.32 10.47
CA LEU A 743 12.50 30.22 9.71
C LEU A 743 12.27 28.82 9.13
N VAL A 744 13.34 28.12 8.71
CA VAL A 744 13.21 26.78 8.13
C VAL A 744 13.16 25.67 9.18
N ALA A 745 13.68 25.90 10.39
CA ALA A 745 13.58 24.94 11.48
C ALA A 745 12.13 24.84 11.96
N LEU A 746 11.56 23.65 11.88
CA LEU A 746 10.19 23.38 12.30
C LEU A 746 10.14 23.15 13.83
N PRO A 747 9.08 23.63 14.51
CA PRO A 747 8.85 23.30 15.91
C PRO A 747 8.52 21.80 16.07
N GLU A 748 8.77 21.26 17.28
CA GLU A 748 8.34 19.91 17.65
C GLU A 748 6.90 19.91 18.13
#